data_AF-A0A098Q1Y0-F1
#
_entry.id   AF-A0A098Q1Y0-F1
#
_cell.length_a   1.000
_cell.length_b   1.000
_cell.length_c   1.000
_cell.angle_alpha   90.00
_cell.angle_beta   90.00
_cell.angle_gamma   90.00
#
_symmetry.space_group_name_H-M   'P 1'
#
loop_
_entity.id
_entity.type
_entity.pdbx_description
1 polymer ?
#
loop_
_entity_poly.entity_id
_entity_poly.type
_entity_poly.pdbx_seq_one_letter_code
_entity_poly.pdbx_strand_id
1 'polypeptide(L)'
;MSHDAQPRQLTFRAVALAIVLAVVLSAANAYLGLFAGLTIATAIPAAVVSMGVLRLLGGGTILENNIVQTGASAGSSIAAGVIFTIPALVIMGYWPDFKYWWVLGIAGMGGLLGVLFSVPLRRSMIVEDPLPFPEGKAAAEVLKAGENPGPGLKILAISGAIGALVKLGAASGLRVIPDTWAQATYLGSSRLVGYIGTNLSPALLGVGYIVGLNVGIVVLSGSILSWHIAIPLYQQFFMGSDPALAQSLDGASAADAAFGIWGAKIRYLGVGAMLIGGVWTLFSLRKSLFSGIKSGFAAARKSGGGVVAETERDLPMKWMLVALVLCTLPLLGLYQAIVQQWHVSVPMTIIMIVAGFLFVSVSGYLAGLIGSSNNPVSGITISTILFASAVLVLLLGKSGLVPVGIGAAPLGAVAAIMIGAVVCCAAAVGGDNLQDLKAGYLVGATPWKQQLMLGIGAFSCALIMAPVLNLLAQAYGIGPATPQHPNSLGAPQATLMASVAKGLFGGQLPWSMIAIGAGVGAAIIALDEWLKATGKRFRVPVLAAAIGIYLPLELMVPIFLGGLIAHLVERFHNIRADDEDGRDRVHRPGVLFAAGLITGEALMGIAIAVPIVLSSRADVLALPAALQLNQWIGLAILALVGWLLYRVGKRGEQAA
;
A
#
# COMPACT_ATOMS: atom_id res chain seq x y z
N MET A 1 9.73 41.04 -16.63
CA MET A 1 10.42 39.94 -15.94
C MET A 1 10.44 38.78 -16.90
N SER A 2 11.62 38.29 -17.26
CA SER A 2 11.86 37.32 -18.33
C SER A 2 10.97 36.07 -18.20
N HIS A 3 10.37 35.65 -19.31
CA HIS A 3 9.89 34.29 -19.48
C HIS A 3 11.10 33.35 -19.50
N ASP A 4 11.67 33.03 -18.33
CA ASP A 4 12.54 31.87 -18.23
C ASP A 4 11.66 30.66 -18.55
N ALA A 5 11.90 30.06 -19.72
CA ALA A 5 11.25 28.84 -20.12
C ALA A 5 11.42 27.81 -19.00
N GLN A 6 10.32 27.40 -18.37
CA GLN A 6 10.37 26.42 -17.29
C GLN A 6 11.19 25.19 -17.72
N PRO A 7 12.02 24.63 -16.83
CA PRO A 7 12.86 23.49 -17.16
C PRO A 7 12.02 22.32 -17.70
N ARG A 8 12.59 21.62 -18.69
CA ARG A 8 11.92 20.50 -19.38
C ARG A 8 11.58 19.40 -18.37
N GLN A 9 10.30 19.03 -18.29
CA GLN A 9 9.80 18.02 -17.35
C GLN A 9 9.68 16.65 -18.04
N LEU A 10 8.92 16.57 -19.14
CA LEU A 10 8.75 15.36 -19.95
C LEU A 10 9.84 15.29 -21.03
N THR A 11 11.00 14.74 -20.67
CA THR A 11 12.06 14.43 -21.64
C THR A 11 12.00 12.96 -22.03
N PHE A 12 12.53 12.60 -23.20
CA PHE A 12 12.62 11.20 -23.62
C PHE A 12 13.39 10.34 -22.62
N ARG A 13 14.52 10.84 -22.10
CA ARG A 13 15.33 10.14 -21.10
C ARG A 13 14.59 9.96 -19.77
N ALA A 14 13.79 10.93 -19.34
CA ALA A 14 12.96 10.81 -18.13
C ALA A 14 11.86 9.75 -18.31
N VAL A 15 11.16 9.77 -19.45
CA VAL A 15 10.12 8.77 -19.75
C VAL A 15 10.72 7.38 -19.84
N ALA A 16 11.84 7.21 -20.55
CA ALA A 16 12.51 5.92 -20.67
C ALA A 16 12.99 5.40 -19.31
N LEU A 17 13.61 6.24 -18.50
CA LEU A 17 14.07 5.87 -17.16
C LEU A 17 12.90 5.49 -16.25
N ALA A 18 11.81 6.28 -16.28
CA ALA A 18 10.60 5.98 -15.53
C ALA A 18 10.02 4.61 -15.89
N ILE A 19 9.94 4.27 -17.18
CA ILE A 19 9.43 2.97 -17.64
C ILE A 19 10.32 1.83 -17.13
N VAL A 20 11.64 1.96 -17.26
CA VAL A 20 12.60 0.95 -16.78
C VAL A 20 12.44 0.73 -15.27
N LEU A 21 12.40 1.82 -14.50
CA LEU A 21 12.19 1.73 -13.05
C LEU A 21 10.83 1.14 -12.71
N ALA A 22 9.74 1.61 -13.35
CA ALA A 22 8.40 1.10 -13.11
C ALA A 22 8.33 -0.42 -13.32
N VAL A 23 8.89 -0.94 -14.42
CA VAL A 23 8.93 -2.38 -14.72
C VAL A 23 9.71 -3.17 -13.67
N VAL A 24 10.94 -2.73 -13.34
CA VAL A 24 11.79 -3.43 -12.37
C VAL A 24 11.17 -3.42 -10.98
N LEU A 25 10.72 -2.25 -10.53
CA LEU A 25 10.11 -2.07 -9.21
C LEU A 25 8.77 -2.82 -9.10
N SER A 26 8.00 -2.90 -10.19
CA SER A 26 6.74 -3.64 -10.21
C SER A 26 6.96 -5.15 -10.12
N ALA A 27 7.92 -5.69 -10.88
CA ALA A 27 8.26 -7.10 -10.83
C ALA A 27 8.74 -7.53 -9.44
N ALA A 28 9.61 -6.72 -8.82
CA ALA A 28 10.08 -6.99 -7.47
C ALA A 28 8.96 -6.90 -6.42
N ASN A 29 8.08 -5.90 -6.51
CA ASN A 29 6.92 -5.79 -5.63
C ASN A 29 5.92 -6.92 -5.81
N ALA A 30 5.79 -7.46 -7.03
CA ALA A 30 4.92 -8.61 -7.27
C ALA A 30 5.43 -9.85 -6.52
N TYR A 31 6.74 -10.13 -6.59
CA TYR A 31 7.36 -11.22 -5.81
C TYR A 31 7.21 -11.01 -4.30
N LEU A 32 7.64 -9.85 -3.81
CA LEU A 32 7.63 -9.55 -2.38
C LEU A 32 6.22 -9.58 -1.79
N GLY A 33 5.23 -9.05 -2.49
CA GLY A 33 3.85 -9.04 -1.99
C GLY A 33 3.14 -10.37 -2.11
N LEU A 34 3.50 -11.24 -3.06
CA LEU A 34 3.02 -12.63 -3.06
C LEU A 34 3.63 -13.47 -1.93
N PHE A 35 4.88 -13.19 -1.56
CA PHE A 35 5.57 -13.87 -0.46
C PHE A 35 5.12 -13.35 0.92
N ALA A 36 5.25 -12.04 1.16
CA ALA A 36 5.06 -11.41 2.46
C ALA A 36 3.70 -10.72 2.64
N GLY A 37 2.90 -10.56 1.58
CA GLY A 37 1.61 -9.87 1.65
C GLY A 37 1.69 -8.34 1.75
N LEU A 38 2.87 -7.76 1.50
CA LEU A 38 3.17 -6.33 1.60
C LEU A 38 3.94 -5.83 0.36
N THR A 39 3.72 -4.58 -0.03
CA THR A 39 4.48 -3.90 -1.10
C THR A 39 5.34 -2.81 -0.51
N ILE A 40 6.45 -2.50 -1.17
CA ILE A 40 7.37 -1.44 -0.79
C ILE A 40 7.05 -0.18 -1.61
N ALA A 41 6.93 0.98 -0.95
CA ALA A 41 6.75 2.24 -1.64
C ALA A 41 7.93 2.56 -2.57
N THR A 42 7.62 2.93 -3.80
CA THR A 42 8.61 3.07 -4.88
C THR A 42 8.96 4.51 -5.21
N ALA A 43 8.13 5.48 -4.82
CA ALA A 43 8.36 6.90 -5.11
C ALA A 43 9.68 7.42 -4.53
N ILE A 44 9.91 7.27 -3.22
CA ILE A 44 11.13 7.77 -2.57
C ILE A 44 12.39 7.11 -3.16
N PRO A 45 12.49 5.76 -3.29
CA PRO A 45 13.64 5.13 -3.94
C PRO A 45 13.83 5.59 -5.39
N ALA A 46 12.74 5.72 -6.16
CA ALA A 46 12.82 6.14 -7.55
C ALA A 46 13.35 7.57 -7.69
N ALA A 47 13.00 8.49 -6.79
CA ALA A 47 13.59 9.83 -6.77
C ALA A 47 15.12 9.76 -6.59
N VAL A 48 15.61 8.94 -5.66
CA VAL A 48 17.07 8.77 -5.43
C VAL A 48 17.78 8.19 -6.65
N VAL A 49 17.24 7.12 -7.24
CA VAL A 49 17.83 6.47 -8.42
C VAL A 49 17.81 7.42 -9.61
N SER A 50 16.70 8.15 -9.82
CA SER A 50 16.58 9.13 -10.90
C SER A 50 17.69 10.17 -10.83
N MET A 51 17.94 10.73 -9.65
CA MET A 51 18.95 11.77 -9.47
C MET A 51 20.36 11.24 -9.75
N GLY A 52 20.66 9.99 -9.37
CA GLY A 52 21.92 9.34 -9.70
C GLY A 52 22.09 9.11 -11.20
N VAL A 53 21.09 8.50 -11.84
CA VAL A 53 21.16 8.12 -13.27
C VAL A 53 21.13 9.34 -14.19
N LEU A 54 20.24 10.31 -13.96
CA LEU A 54 20.17 11.51 -14.80
C LEU A 54 21.43 12.39 -14.69
N ARG A 55 22.11 12.38 -13.53
CA ARG A 55 23.44 13.02 -13.40
C ARG A 55 24.48 12.37 -14.30
N LEU A 56 24.49 11.03 -14.40
CA LEU A 56 25.38 10.31 -15.32
C LEU A 56 25.04 10.57 -16.79
N LEU A 57 23.77 10.85 -17.09
CA LEU A 57 23.26 11.17 -18.45
C LEU A 57 23.31 12.67 -18.79
N GLY A 58 24.26 13.41 -18.23
CA GLY A 58 24.49 14.83 -18.55
C GLY A 58 23.74 15.84 -17.68
N GLY A 59 23.27 15.43 -16.49
CA GLY A 59 22.56 16.28 -15.53
C GLY A 59 21.04 16.29 -15.76
N GLY A 60 20.26 16.34 -14.67
CA GLY A 60 18.80 16.39 -14.70
C GLY A 60 18.24 17.42 -13.73
N THR A 61 17.12 18.06 -14.09
CA THR A 61 16.47 19.09 -13.26
C THR A 61 15.59 18.46 -12.18
N ILE A 62 15.22 19.21 -11.14
CA ILE A 62 14.29 18.71 -10.11
C ILE A 62 12.96 18.25 -10.71
N LEU A 63 12.43 18.97 -11.70
CA LEU A 63 11.16 18.65 -12.36
C LEU A 63 11.27 17.40 -13.25
N GLU A 64 12.42 17.20 -13.88
CA GLU A 64 12.68 16.00 -14.68
C GLU A 64 12.76 14.75 -13.79
N ASN A 65 13.45 14.85 -12.65
CA ASN A 65 13.49 13.79 -11.65
C ASN A 65 12.12 13.51 -11.02
N ASN A 66 11.31 14.56 -10.81
CA ASN A 66 9.94 14.42 -10.33
C ASN A 66 9.08 13.59 -11.30
N ILE A 67 9.21 13.81 -12.61
CA ILE A 67 8.53 13.00 -13.63
C ILE A 67 8.99 11.53 -13.55
N VAL A 68 10.30 11.26 -13.43
CA VAL A 68 10.79 9.89 -13.28
C VAL A 68 10.20 9.21 -12.05
N GLN A 69 10.23 9.90 -10.91
CA GLN A 69 9.62 9.44 -9.65
C GLN A 69 8.15 9.09 -9.86
N THR A 70 7.36 10.01 -10.42
CA THR A 70 5.92 9.81 -10.65
C THR A 70 5.64 8.64 -11.60
N GLY A 71 6.45 8.41 -12.63
CA GLY A 71 6.24 7.26 -13.50
C GLY A 71 6.61 5.93 -12.82
N ALA A 72 7.70 5.93 -12.06
CA ALA A 72 8.20 4.75 -11.36
C ALA A 72 7.32 4.34 -10.17
N SER A 73 6.63 5.28 -9.52
CA SER A 73 5.75 5.03 -8.37
C SER A 73 4.59 4.07 -8.70
N ALA A 74 4.12 4.09 -9.96
CA ALA A 74 3.13 3.15 -10.46
C ALA A 74 3.53 1.67 -10.29
N GLY A 75 4.83 1.40 -10.17
CA GLY A 75 5.37 0.05 -9.97
C GLY A 75 4.80 -0.63 -8.74
N SER A 76 4.78 0.05 -7.59
CA SER A 76 4.19 -0.51 -6.36
C SER A 76 2.67 -0.56 -6.43
N SER A 77 2.02 0.46 -6.98
CA SER A 77 0.56 0.56 -6.95
C SER A 77 -0.12 -0.47 -7.87
N ILE A 78 0.42 -0.68 -9.08
CA ILE A 78 -0.08 -1.73 -9.98
C ILE A 78 0.24 -3.13 -9.43
N ALA A 79 1.44 -3.32 -8.87
CA ALA A 79 1.79 -4.59 -8.24
C ALA A 79 0.83 -4.91 -7.08
N ALA A 80 0.57 -3.97 -6.17
CA ALA A 80 -0.39 -4.13 -5.08
C ALA A 80 -1.79 -4.49 -5.61
N GLY A 81 -2.29 -3.70 -6.58
CA GLY A 81 -3.59 -3.93 -7.20
C GLY A 81 -3.76 -5.34 -7.75
N VAL A 82 -2.72 -5.83 -8.42
CA VAL A 82 -2.72 -7.12 -9.08
C VAL A 82 -2.51 -8.27 -8.11
N ILE A 83 -1.46 -8.27 -7.29
CA ILE A 83 -1.13 -9.41 -6.41
C ILE A 83 -2.15 -9.61 -5.29
N PHE A 84 -2.92 -8.58 -4.93
CA PHE A 84 -3.98 -8.72 -3.94
C PHE A 84 -5.23 -9.41 -4.51
N THR A 85 -5.45 -9.39 -5.83
CA THR A 85 -6.75 -9.77 -6.41
C THR A 85 -6.64 -10.82 -7.51
N ILE A 86 -5.76 -10.65 -8.48
CA ILE A 86 -5.67 -11.54 -9.65
C ILE A 86 -5.29 -12.98 -9.26
N PRO A 87 -4.34 -13.24 -8.34
CA PRO A 87 -4.05 -14.59 -7.91
C PRO A 87 -5.25 -15.31 -7.27
N ALA A 88 -6.26 -14.57 -6.78
CA ALA A 88 -7.48 -15.17 -6.27
C ALA A 88 -8.22 -15.96 -7.36
N LEU A 89 -8.14 -15.54 -8.63
CA LEU A 89 -8.73 -16.28 -9.75
C LEU A 89 -8.05 -17.64 -9.97
N VAL A 90 -6.74 -17.73 -9.75
CA VAL A 90 -5.98 -18.98 -9.82
C VAL A 90 -6.26 -19.84 -8.58
N ILE A 91 -6.20 -19.26 -7.39
CA ILE A 91 -6.50 -19.94 -6.11
C ILE A 91 -7.93 -20.51 -6.10
N MET A 92 -8.89 -19.83 -6.73
CA MET A 92 -10.25 -20.31 -6.85
C MET A 92 -10.42 -21.43 -7.87
N GLY A 93 -9.43 -21.67 -8.73
CA GLY A 93 -9.48 -22.63 -9.83
C GLY A 93 -10.18 -22.10 -11.08
N TYR A 94 -10.35 -20.78 -11.24
CA TYR A 94 -10.92 -20.24 -12.48
C TYR A 94 -9.90 -20.30 -13.63
N TRP A 95 -8.67 -19.87 -13.36
CA TRP A 95 -7.58 -19.85 -14.34
C TRP A 95 -6.50 -20.90 -14.02
N PRO A 96 -6.02 -21.66 -15.02
CA PRO A 96 -4.82 -22.49 -14.88
C PRO A 96 -3.53 -21.65 -14.78
N ASP A 97 -3.51 -20.52 -15.47
CA ASP A 97 -2.37 -19.61 -15.63
C ASP A 97 -2.87 -18.17 -15.77
N PHE A 98 -1.99 -17.20 -15.54
CA PHE A 98 -2.34 -15.79 -15.66
C PHE A 98 -2.50 -15.38 -17.12
N LYS A 99 -3.75 -15.24 -17.56
CA LYS A 99 -4.10 -14.89 -18.96
C LYS A 99 -3.67 -13.47 -19.30
N TYR A 100 -2.70 -13.34 -20.19
CA TYR A 100 -2.05 -12.06 -20.53
C TYR A 100 -3.04 -10.91 -20.80
N TRP A 101 -3.94 -11.07 -21.77
CA TRP A 101 -4.87 -10.02 -22.17
C TRP A 101 -5.87 -9.63 -21.08
N TRP A 102 -6.24 -10.58 -20.22
CA TRP A 102 -7.13 -10.32 -19.09
C TRP A 102 -6.42 -9.53 -18.00
N VAL A 103 -5.21 -9.96 -17.62
CA VAL A 103 -4.39 -9.24 -16.64
C VAL A 103 -4.06 -7.83 -17.14
N LEU A 104 -3.68 -7.69 -18.41
CA LEU A 104 -3.41 -6.38 -19.02
C LEU A 104 -4.67 -5.50 -19.01
N GLY A 105 -5.82 -6.03 -19.39
CA GLY A 105 -7.08 -5.29 -19.38
C GLY A 105 -7.51 -4.86 -17.98
N ILE A 106 -7.41 -5.74 -16.99
CA ILE A 106 -7.78 -5.43 -15.60
C ILE A 106 -6.80 -4.41 -15.00
N ALA A 107 -5.51 -4.71 -15.03
CA ALA A 107 -4.47 -3.91 -14.38
C ALA A 107 -4.22 -2.59 -15.11
N GLY A 108 -4.14 -2.64 -16.45
CA GLY A 108 -3.88 -1.47 -17.29
C GLY A 108 -5.05 -0.50 -17.24
N MET A 109 -6.27 -0.97 -17.50
CA MET A 109 -7.44 -0.08 -17.49
C MET A 109 -7.78 0.37 -16.07
N GLY A 110 -7.68 -0.52 -15.07
CA GLY A 110 -7.85 -0.15 -13.66
C GLY A 110 -6.84 0.90 -13.19
N GLY A 111 -5.56 0.75 -13.56
CA GLY A 111 -4.53 1.74 -13.27
C GLY A 111 -4.82 3.09 -13.91
N LEU A 112 -5.17 3.12 -15.20
CA LEU A 112 -5.55 4.34 -15.90
C LEU A 112 -6.79 5.01 -15.27
N LEU A 113 -7.79 4.23 -14.86
CA LEU A 113 -8.94 4.74 -14.11
C LEU A 113 -8.53 5.38 -12.79
N GLY A 114 -7.56 4.80 -12.08
CA GLY A 114 -6.99 5.40 -10.86
C GLY A 114 -6.38 6.77 -11.11
N VAL A 115 -5.59 6.91 -12.19
CA VAL A 115 -5.06 8.20 -12.62
C VAL A 115 -6.20 9.19 -12.89
N LEU A 116 -7.19 8.80 -13.71
CA LEU A 116 -8.31 9.67 -14.09
C LEU A 116 -9.17 10.11 -12.89
N PHE A 117 -9.46 9.20 -11.95
CA PHE A 117 -10.27 9.52 -10.77
C PHE A 117 -9.53 10.38 -9.75
N SER A 118 -8.20 10.37 -9.73
CA SER A 118 -7.41 11.23 -8.84
C SER A 118 -7.32 12.70 -9.31
N VAL A 119 -7.52 12.98 -10.60
CA VAL A 119 -7.48 14.34 -11.17
C VAL A 119 -8.37 15.34 -10.43
N PRO A 120 -9.70 15.11 -10.27
CA PRO A 120 -10.56 16.05 -9.55
C PRO A 120 -10.22 16.17 -8.06
N LEU A 121 -9.61 15.13 -7.47
CA LEU A 121 -9.30 15.07 -6.05
C LEU A 121 -8.08 15.91 -5.67
N ARG A 122 -7.13 16.08 -6.60
CA ARG A 122 -5.93 16.89 -6.42
C ARG A 122 -6.28 18.27 -5.86
N ARG A 123 -7.18 18.99 -6.52
CA ARG A 123 -7.55 20.35 -6.11
C ARG A 123 -8.17 20.37 -4.71
N SER A 124 -9.08 19.45 -4.41
CA SER A 124 -9.72 19.40 -3.10
C SER A 124 -8.76 19.05 -1.97
N MET A 125 -7.84 18.11 -2.17
CA MET A 125 -7.03 17.52 -1.09
C MET A 125 -5.63 18.13 -0.97
N ILE A 126 -5.12 18.76 -2.03
CA ILE A 126 -3.76 19.32 -2.06
C ILE A 126 -3.78 20.84 -2.02
N VAL A 127 -4.77 21.48 -2.67
CA VAL A 127 -4.82 22.93 -2.85
C VAL A 127 -5.83 23.59 -1.91
N GLU A 128 -7.07 23.12 -1.87
CA GLU A 128 -8.16 23.76 -1.11
C GLU A 128 -8.21 23.33 0.36
N ASP A 129 -8.08 22.03 0.65
CA ASP A 129 -8.02 21.46 2.00
C ASP A 129 -6.75 20.60 2.13
N PRO A 130 -5.57 21.23 2.35
CA PRO A 130 -4.28 20.58 2.21
C PRO A 130 -4.06 19.53 3.30
N LEU A 131 -4.13 18.25 2.91
CA LEU A 131 -3.72 17.15 3.77
C LEU A 131 -2.18 17.08 3.94
N PRO A 132 -1.68 16.40 4.98
CA PRO A 132 -0.24 16.32 5.25
C PRO A 132 0.60 15.70 4.13
N PHE A 133 0.13 14.62 3.49
CA PHE A 133 0.83 13.84 2.46
C PHE A 133 2.29 13.54 2.83
N PRO A 134 2.53 12.77 3.90
CA PRO A 134 3.84 12.68 4.52
C PRO A 134 4.90 12.05 3.59
N GLU A 135 4.53 11.03 2.80
CA GLU A 135 5.44 10.41 1.83
C GLU A 135 5.69 11.33 0.62
N GLY A 136 4.68 12.05 0.13
CA GLY A 136 4.83 13.05 -0.92
C GLY A 136 5.75 14.21 -0.50
N LYS A 137 5.64 14.67 0.77
CA LYS A 137 6.58 15.63 1.36
C LYS A 137 8.00 15.05 1.43
N ALA A 138 8.16 13.81 1.89
CA ALA A 138 9.47 13.15 1.95
C ALA A 138 10.12 13.01 0.57
N ALA A 139 9.35 12.63 -0.46
CA ALA A 139 9.83 12.56 -1.83
C ALA A 139 10.25 13.94 -2.37
N ALA A 140 9.48 15.00 -2.09
CA ALA A 140 9.87 16.37 -2.43
C ALA A 140 11.18 16.79 -1.75
N GLU A 141 11.38 16.45 -0.48
CA GLU A 141 12.64 16.76 0.22
C GLU A 141 13.84 16.00 -0.37
N VAL A 142 13.66 14.75 -0.78
CA VAL A 142 14.68 13.99 -1.51
C VAL A 142 15.04 14.68 -2.83
N LEU A 143 14.04 15.08 -3.61
CA LEU A 143 14.25 15.81 -4.87
C LEU A 143 15.00 17.13 -4.67
N LYS A 144 14.59 17.93 -3.66
CA LYS A 144 15.27 19.19 -3.30
C LYS A 144 16.71 18.97 -2.83
N ALA A 145 16.97 17.91 -2.06
CA ALA A 145 18.31 17.55 -1.61
C ALA A 145 19.24 17.11 -2.75
N GLY A 146 18.69 16.57 -3.85
CA GLY A 146 19.46 16.26 -5.04
C GLY A 146 19.69 17.44 -5.98
N GLU A 147 18.82 18.43 -6.01
CA GLU A 147 19.08 19.66 -6.76
C GLU A 147 20.16 20.51 -6.11
N ASN A 148 20.15 20.61 -4.77
CA ASN A 148 21.15 21.32 -3.98
C ASN A 148 22.00 20.32 -3.19
N PRO A 149 23.09 19.76 -3.77
CA PRO A 149 23.94 18.77 -3.12
C PRO A 149 24.72 19.37 -1.95
N GLY A 150 24.04 19.55 -0.82
CA GLY A 150 24.60 19.95 0.47
C GLY A 150 24.60 18.80 1.48
N PRO A 151 24.46 19.10 2.79
CA PRO A 151 24.41 18.07 3.85
C PRO A 151 23.31 17.02 3.65
N GLY A 152 22.20 17.40 3.02
CA GLY A 152 21.04 16.53 2.78
C GLY A 152 21.36 15.29 1.94
N LEU A 153 22.12 15.45 0.84
CA LEU A 153 22.50 14.32 -0.01
C LEU A 153 23.43 13.34 0.73
N LYS A 154 24.31 13.86 1.60
CA LYS A 154 25.19 13.03 2.44
C LYS A 154 24.39 12.22 3.46
N ILE A 155 23.38 12.84 4.10
CA ILE A 155 22.47 12.15 5.01
C ILE A 155 21.78 10.99 4.28
N LEU A 156 21.18 11.29 3.12
CA LEU A 156 20.46 10.32 2.29
C LEU A 156 21.35 9.15 1.85
N ALA A 157 22.58 9.42 1.41
CA ALA A 157 23.51 8.38 0.97
C ALA A 157 23.97 7.48 2.12
N ILE A 158 24.29 8.06 3.29
CA ILE A 158 24.73 7.30 4.47
C ILE A 158 23.57 6.44 5.00
N SER A 159 22.37 7.00 5.17
CA SER A 159 21.23 6.21 5.62
C SER A 159 20.78 5.18 4.58
N GLY A 160 20.89 5.50 3.28
CA GLY A 160 20.77 4.53 2.19
C GLY A 160 21.70 3.34 2.32
N ALA A 161 22.99 3.59 2.56
CA ALA A 161 23.95 2.51 2.78
C ALA A 161 23.62 1.70 4.04
N ILE A 162 23.20 2.34 5.14
CA ILE A 162 22.79 1.65 6.37
C ILE A 162 21.59 0.74 6.12
N GLY A 163 20.51 1.26 5.51
CA GLY A 163 19.32 0.47 5.18
C GLY A 163 19.63 -0.72 4.26
N ALA A 164 20.48 -0.49 3.25
CA ALA A 164 20.95 -1.53 2.35
C ALA A 164 21.77 -2.61 3.07
N LEU A 165 22.72 -2.24 3.92
CA LEU A 165 23.55 -3.20 4.66
C LEU A 165 22.74 -4.03 5.65
N VAL A 166 21.81 -3.41 6.38
CA VAL A 166 20.92 -4.15 7.30
C VAL A 166 20.05 -5.12 6.51
N LYS A 167 19.47 -4.69 5.38
CA LYS A 167 18.67 -5.58 4.53
C LYS A 167 19.49 -6.72 3.92
N LEU A 168 20.74 -6.47 3.55
CA LEU A 168 21.66 -7.50 3.09
C LEU A 168 21.95 -8.54 4.18
N GLY A 169 22.11 -8.11 5.44
CA GLY A 169 22.30 -9.02 6.57
C GLY A 169 21.02 -9.75 7.02
N ALA A 170 19.84 -9.29 6.63
CA ALA A 170 18.54 -9.82 7.05
C ALA A 170 18.27 -11.25 6.53
N ALA A 171 17.17 -11.87 6.99
CA ALA A 171 16.86 -13.27 6.68
C ALA A 171 16.55 -13.49 5.18
N SER A 172 16.15 -12.44 4.50
CA SER A 172 15.94 -12.44 3.05
C SER A 172 17.24 -12.37 2.23
N GLY A 173 18.35 -11.90 2.82
CA GLY A 173 19.65 -11.76 2.16
C GLY A 173 20.64 -12.84 2.58
N LEU A 174 21.70 -12.42 3.28
CA LEU A 174 22.77 -13.29 3.77
C LEU A 174 22.37 -14.20 4.94
N ARG A 175 21.15 -14.04 5.49
CA ARG A 175 20.65 -14.77 6.66
C ARG A 175 21.48 -14.61 7.92
N VAL A 176 22.20 -13.49 8.05
CA VAL A 176 23.02 -13.19 9.23
C VAL A 176 22.13 -12.85 10.42
N ILE A 177 21.01 -12.15 10.22
CA ILE A 177 20.11 -11.70 11.28
C ILE A 177 18.69 -12.10 10.89
N PRO A 178 17.85 -12.59 11.83
CA PRO A 178 16.44 -12.83 11.54
C PRO A 178 15.70 -11.53 11.16
N ASP A 179 14.61 -11.63 10.42
CA ASP A 179 13.79 -10.45 10.06
C ASP A 179 13.00 -9.91 11.26
N THR A 180 12.81 -10.73 12.30
CA THR A 180 11.99 -10.40 13.46
C THR A 180 12.70 -10.80 14.75
N TRP A 181 12.53 -9.97 15.78
CA TRP A 181 12.76 -10.36 17.15
C TRP A 181 11.39 -10.69 17.74
N ALA A 182 11.21 -11.89 18.26
CA ALA A 182 9.94 -12.32 18.81
C ALA A 182 10.13 -13.25 20.00
N GLN A 183 9.21 -13.15 20.95
CA GLN A 183 9.10 -14.03 22.11
C GLN A 183 7.65 -14.46 22.24
N ALA A 184 7.45 -15.78 22.28
CA ALA A 184 6.14 -16.38 22.43
C ALA A 184 6.18 -17.38 23.57
N THR A 185 5.16 -17.39 24.42
CA THR A 185 5.06 -18.33 25.54
C THR A 185 3.62 -18.70 25.82
N TYR A 186 3.43 -19.87 26.44
CA TYR A 186 2.14 -20.26 27.00
C TYR A 186 2.08 -19.83 28.46
N LEU A 187 1.08 -19.02 28.80
CA LEU A 187 0.87 -18.44 30.12
C LEU A 187 -0.17 -19.25 30.91
N GLY A 188 0.21 -19.67 32.11
CA GLY A 188 -0.67 -20.30 33.10
C GLY A 188 -1.17 -21.71 32.74
N SER A 189 -2.02 -22.27 33.61
CA SER A 189 -2.58 -23.61 33.45
C SER A 189 -3.50 -23.75 32.23
N SER A 190 -4.08 -22.63 31.77
CA SER A 190 -4.95 -22.57 30.58
C SER A 190 -4.17 -22.48 29.26
N ARG A 191 -2.83 -22.53 29.30
CA ARG A 191 -1.94 -22.40 28.13
C ARG A 191 -2.33 -21.25 27.20
N LEU A 192 -2.56 -20.05 27.75
CA LEU A 192 -2.90 -18.89 26.94
C LEU A 192 -1.68 -18.42 26.16
N VAL A 193 -1.84 -18.13 24.88
CA VAL A 193 -0.75 -17.67 24.02
C VAL A 193 -0.42 -16.21 24.36
N GLY A 194 0.80 -15.97 24.82
CA GLY A 194 1.41 -14.66 24.91
C GLY A 194 2.42 -14.47 23.79
N TYR A 195 2.36 -13.35 23.07
CA TYR A 195 3.25 -13.07 21.95
C TYR A 195 3.64 -11.59 21.93
N ILE A 196 4.95 -11.34 21.86
CA ILE A 196 5.51 -10.01 21.60
C ILE A 196 6.56 -10.13 20.51
N GLY A 197 6.65 -9.12 19.66
CA GLY A 197 7.71 -9.08 18.67
C GLY A 197 7.81 -7.73 17.98
N THR A 198 8.95 -7.52 17.34
CA THR A 198 9.25 -6.35 16.51
C THR A 198 9.98 -6.82 15.26
N ASN A 199 9.57 -6.28 14.12
CA ASN A 199 10.30 -6.44 12.88
C ASN A 199 11.59 -5.60 12.95
N LEU A 200 12.68 -6.15 12.42
CA LEU A 200 14.02 -5.57 12.50
C LEU A 200 14.36 -4.68 11.31
N SER A 201 13.36 -4.25 10.53
CA SER A 201 13.48 -3.36 9.36
C SER A 201 13.73 -1.89 9.75
N PRO A 202 14.87 -1.32 9.34
CA PRO A 202 15.09 0.13 9.38
C PRO A 202 14.09 0.94 8.55
N ALA A 203 13.57 0.41 7.45
CA ALA A 203 12.59 1.09 6.62
C ALA A 203 11.27 1.32 7.38
N LEU A 204 10.78 0.33 8.13
CA LEU A 204 9.57 0.48 8.95
C LEU A 204 9.74 1.55 10.03
N LEU A 205 10.94 1.63 10.63
CA LEU A 205 11.30 2.71 11.55
C LEU A 205 11.28 4.08 10.85
N GLY A 206 11.80 4.15 9.62
CA GLY A 206 11.74 5.35 8.78
C GLY A 206 10.31 5.76 8.42
N VAL A 207 9.46 4.81 8.04
CA VAL A 207 8.03 5.05 7.77
C VAL A 207 7.35 5.62 9.01
N GLY A 208 7.63 5.05 10.19
CA GLY A 208 7.15 5.58 11.47
C GLY A 208 7.53 7.05 11.70
N TYR A 209 8.77 7.42 11.41
CA TYR A 209 9.26 8.79 11.56
C TYR A 209 8.56 9.76 10.61
N ILE A 210 8.31 9.35 9.37
CA ILE A 210 7.64 10.17 8.33
C ILE A 210 6.16 10.38 8.67
N VAL A 211 5.48 9.35 9.17
CA VAL A 211 4.04 9.38 9.40
C VAL A 211 3.68 9.93 10.79
N GLY A 212 4.58 9.80 11.76
CA GLY A 212 4.49 10.47 13.06
C GLY A 212 3.78 9.66 14.16
N LEU A 213 3.86 10.18 15.39
CA LEU A 213 3.46 9.47 16.61
C LEU A 213 1.97 9.12 16.67
N ASN A 214 1.09 10.00 16.18
CA ASN A 214 -0.35 9.77 16.23
C ASN A 214 -0.73 8.45 15.53
N VAL A 215 -0.30 8.30 14.28
CA VAL A 215 -0.57 7.07 13.50
C VAL A 215 0.11 5.87 14.16
N GLY A 216 1.36 6.02 14.62
CA GLY A 216 2.09 4.99 15.34
C GLY A 216 1.32 4.43 16.56
N ILE A 217 0.74 5.30 17.39
CA ILE A 217 -0.09 4.90 18.53
C ILE A 217 -1.34 4.14 18.06
N VAL A 218 -2.02 4.64 17.03
CA VAL A 218 -3.28 4.08 16.54
C VAL A 218 -3.07 2.68 15.96
N VAL A 219 -2.07 2.49 15.10
CA VAL A 219 -1.79 1.18 14.48
C VAL A 219 -1.28 0.18 15.52
N LEU A 220 -0.42 0.60 16.45
CA LEU A 220 0.06 -0.27 17.54
C LEU A 220 -1.07 -0.66 18.48
N SER A 221 -1.96 0.26 18.83
CA SER A 221 -3.12 -0.02 19.68
C SER A 221 -4.06 -1.04 19.02
N GLY A 222 -4.26 -0.95 17.71
CA GLY A 222 -5.00 -1.95 16.95
C GLY A 222 -4.35 -3.34 17.01
N SER A 223 -3.02 -3.41 16.88
CA SER A 223 -2.31 -4.68 17.02
C SER A 223 -2.32 -5.22 18.45
N ILE A 224 -2.25 -4.37 19.47
CA ILE A 224 -2.40 -4.79 20.87
C ILE A 224 -3.80 -5.39 21.08
N LEU A 225 -4.85 -4.75 20.54
CA LEU A 225 -6.21 -5.28 20.59
C LEU A 225 -6.30 -6.66 19.95
N SER A 226 -5.67 -6.87 18.80
CA SER A 226 -5.68 -8.16 18.10
C SER A 226 -4.86 -9.23 18.84
N TRP A 227 -3.60 -8.93 19.15
CA TRP A 227 -2.61 -9.92 19.60
C TRP A 227 -2.64 -10.17 21.10
N HIS A 228 -2.84 -9.13 21.91
CA HIS A 228 -2.78 -9.25 23.38
C HIS A 228 -4.16 -9.38 24.02
N ILE A 229 -5.24 -9.08 23.29
CA ILE A 229 -6.62 -9.15 23.81
C ILE A 229 -7.44 -10.18 23.02
N ALA A 230 -7.60 -10.01 21.71
CA ALA A 230 -8.52 -10.85 20.93
C ALA A 230 -8.04 -12.30 20.78
N ILE A 231 -6.74 -12.56 20.54
CA ILE A 231 -6.19 -13.91 20.47
C ILE A 231 -6.38 -14.68 21.80
N PRO A 232 -5.93 -14.18 22.97
CA PRO A 232 -6.15 -14.89 24.23
C PRO A 232 -7.62 -15.08 24.57
N LEU A 233 -8.48 -14.09 24.33
CA LEU A 233 -9.93 -14.21 24.56
C LEU A 233 -10.57 -15.26 23.66
N TYR A 234 -10.19 -15.30 22.37
CA TYR A 234 -10.67 -16.33 21.46
C TYR A 234 -10.23 -17.72 21.91
N GLN A 235 -8.94 -17.86 22.27
CA GLN A 235 -8.40 -19.12 22.76
C GLN A 235 -9.15 -19.61 24.01
N GLN A 236 -9.37 -18.72 24.98
CA GLN A 236 -9.96 -19.09 26.26
C GLN A 236 -11.45 -19.46 26.16
N PHE A 237 -12.21 -18.69 25.40
CA PHE A 237 -13.68 -18.78 25.43
C PHE A 237 -14.29 -19.41 24.18
N PHE A 238 -13.57 -19.42 23.06
CA PHE A 238 -14.13 -19.77 21.75
C PHE A 238 -13.36 -20.88 21.03
N MET A 239 -12.19 -21.31 21.50
CA MET A 239 -11.46 -22.41 20.87
C MET A 239 -12.25 -23.73 20.87
N GLY A 240 -13.06 -23.98 21.91
CA GLY A 240 -13.95 -25.14 21.96
C GLY A 240 -15.07 -25.12 20.90
N SER A 241 -15.34 -23.97 20.27
CA SER A 241 -16.32 -23.86 19.19
C SER A 241 -15.76 -24.23 17.81
N ASP A 242 -14.44 -24.44 17.70
CA ASP A 242 -13.78 -24.84 16.45
C ASP A 242 -12.80 -26.00 16.69
N PRO A 243 -13.32 -27.25 16.78
CA PRO A 243 -12.51 -28.43 17.05
C PRO A 243 -11.44 -28.68 15.99
N ALA A 244 -11.70 -28.31 14.73
CA ALA A 244 -10.75 -28.48 13.63
C ALA A 244 -9.54 -27.56 13.81
N LEU A 245 -9.77 -26.29 14.16
CA LEU A 245 -8.68 -25.37 14.47
C LEU A 245 -7.93 -25.81 15.72
N ALA A 246 -8.63 -26.22 16.78
CA ALA A 246 -8.01 -26.71 18.01
C ALA A 246 -7.09 -27.92 17.75
N GLN A 247 -7.52 -28.87 16.93
CA GLN A 247 -6.71 -30.04 16.56
C GLN A 247 -5.50 -29.64 15.70
N SER A 248 -5.65 -28.69 14.78
CA SER A 248 -4.54 -28.22 13.94
C SER A 248 -3.42 -27.51 14.71
N LEU A 249 -3.72 -27.02 15.91
CA LEU A 249 -2.78 -26.30 16.78
C LEU A 249 -2.29 -27.17 17.95
N ASP A 250 -2.69 -28.43 18.01
CA ASP A 250 -2.24 -29.34 19.06
C ASP A 250 -0.73 -29.60 18.94
N GLY A 251 -0.01 -29.47 20.06
CA GLY A 251 1.46 -29.55 20.10
C GLY A 251 2.20 -28.40 19.40
N ALA A 252 1.51 -27.39 18.86
CA ALA A 252 2.15 -26.26 18.19
C ALA A 252 2.90 -25.37 19.18
N SER A 253 3.97 -24.72 18.72
CA SER A 253 4.66 -23.71 19.53
C SER A 253 3.72 -22.54 19.84
N ALA A 254 3.99 -21.78 20.91
CA ALA A 254 3.15 -20.62 21.25
C ALA A 254 3.08 -19.60 20.11
N ALA A 255 4.15 -19.44 19.33
CA ALA A 255 4.17 -18.57 18.16
C ALA A 255 3.25 -19.11 17.06
N ASP A 256 3.38 -20.39 16.71
CA ASP A 256 2.59 -21.01 15.64
C ASP A 256 1.10 -21.03 16.01
N ALA A 257 0.76 -21.27 17.28
CA ALA A 257 -0.59 -21.15 17.79
C ALA A 257 -1.14 -19.72 17.67
N ALA A 258 -0.33 -18.70 18.01
CA ALA A 258 -0.72 -17.30 17.85
C ALA A 258 -1.09 -16.98 16.39
N PHE A 259 -0.17 -17.31 15.47
CA PHE A 259 -0.33 -17.04 14.04
C PHE A 259 -1.46 -17.87 13.42
N GLY A 260 -1.67 -19.11 13.88
CA GLY A 260 -2.78 -19.96 13.47
C GLY A 260 -4.14 -19.38 13.84
N ILE A 261 -4.33 -18.96 15.10
CA ILE A 261 -5.57 -18.31 15.56
C ILE A 261 -5.77 -16.97 14.84
N TRP A 262 -4.70 -16.17 14.72
CA TRP A 262 -4.74 -14.89 14.03
C TRP A 262 -5.19 -15.04 12.58
N GLY A 263 -4.55 -15.94 11.82
CA GLY A 263 -4.84 -16.16 10.40
C GLY A 263 -6.24 -16.72 10.15
N ALA A 264 -6.70 -17.64 10.99
CA ALA A 264 -7.99 -18.29 10.82
C ALA A 264 -9.19 -17.42 11.26
N LYS A 265 -9.02 -16.59 12.30
CA LYS A 265 -10.14 -15.90 12.96
C LYS A 265 -9.92 -14.41 13.15
N ILE A 266 -8.87 -14.01 13.86
CA ILE A 266 -8.71 -12.62 14.31
C ILE A 266 -8.44 -11.67 13.13
N ARG A 267 -7.82 -12.13 12.04
CA ARG A 267 -7.66 -11.33 10.83
C ARG A 267 -9.01 -10.86 10.26
N TYR A 268 -10.07 -11.66 10.40
CA TYR A 268 -11.43 -11.29 9.98
C TYR A 268 -12.11 -10.28 10.91
N LEU A 269 -11.66 -10.17 12.17
CA LEU A 269 -12.03 -9.05 13.05
C LEU A 269 -11.55 -7.72 12.45
N GLY A 270 -10.30 -7.68 11.99
CA GLY A 270 -9.74 -6.53 11.29
C GLY A 270 -10.50 -6.20 10.01
N VAL A 271 -10.90 -7.22 9.24
CA VAL A 271 -11.74 -7.04 8.04
C VAL A 271 -13.09 -6.38 8.38
N GLY A 272 -13.77 -6.83 9.44
CA GLY A 272 -15.00 -6.20 9.92
C GLY A 272 -14.84 -4.73 10.27
N ALA A 273 -13.76 -4.39 10.99
CA ALA A 273 -13.44 -3.00 11.34
C ALA A 273 -13.12 -2.16 10.09
N MET A 274 -12.41 -2.72 9.10
CA MET A 274 -12.11 -2.07 7.83
C MET A 274 -13.37 -1.81 7.00
N LEU A 275 -14.34 -2.73 6.99
CA LEU A 275 -15.60 -2.56 6.26
C LEU A 275 -16.39 -1.37 6.77
N ILE A 276 -16.61 -1.31 8.09
CA ILE A 276 -17.31 -0.19 8.73
C ILE A 276 -16.51 1.10 8.60
N GLY A 277 -15.18 1.04 8.75
CA GLY A 277 -14.31 2.19 8.55
C GLY A 277 -14.35 2.74 7.12
N GLY A 278 -14.42 1.84 6.13
CA GLY A 278 -14.60 2.18 4.73
C GLY A 278 -15.93 2.92 4.51
N VAL A 279 -17.05 2.32 4.93
CA VAL A 279 -18.38 2.93 4.82
C VAL A 279 -18.45 4.29 5.52
N TRP A 280 -17.87 4.41 6.72
CA TRP A 280 -17.81 5.68 7.43
C TRP A 280 -17.00 6.74 6.69
N THR A 281 -15.84 6.37 6.15
CA THR A 281 -14.99 7.30 5.40
C THR A 281 -15.72 7.83 4.16
N LEU A 282 -16.53 7.00 3.51
CA LEU A 282 -17.42 7.45 2.43
C LEU A 282 -18.45 8.45 2.89
N PHE A 283 -19.11 8.16 4.00
CA PHE A 283 -20.12 9.01 4.58
C PHE A 283 -19.54 10.36 5.03
N SER A 284 -18.36 10.37 5.65
CA SER A 284 -17.70 11.58 6.12
C SER A 284 -17.19 12.44 4.96
N LEU A 285 -16.66 11.82 3.90
CA LEU A 285 -16.15 12.53 2.73
C LEU A 285 -17.23 12.98 1.73
N ARG A 286 -18.48 12.51 1.85
CA ARG A 286 -19.55 12.76 0.87
C ARG A 286 -19.64 14.22 0.40
N LYS A 287 -19.55 15.19 1.32
CA LYS A 287 -19.66 16.63 0.99
C LYS A 287 -18.49 17.09 0.13
N SER A 288 -17.28 16.70 0.51
CA SER A 288 -16.06 17.02 -0.24
C SER A 288 -16.06 16.34 -1.61
N LEU A 289 -16.53 15.09 -1.70
CA LEU A 289 -16.68 14.38 -2.99
C LEU A 289 -17.67 15.08 -3.92
N PHE A 290 -18.87 15.42 -3.41
CA PHE A 290 -19.86 16.15 -4.20
C PHE A 290 -19.35 17.54 -4.61
N SER A 291 -18.60 18.22 -3.74
CA SER A 291 -17.97 19.50 -4.06
C SER A 291 -16.92 19.36 -5.17
N GLY A 292 -16.02 18.36 -5.08
CA GLY A 292 -14.99 18.09 -6.09
C GLY A 292 -15.58 17.72 -7.46
N ILE A 293 -16.65 16.93 -7.48
CA ILE A 293 -17.39 16.64 -8.72
C ILE A 293 -18.00 17.94 -9.28
N LYS A 294 -18.68 18.73 -8.45
CA LYS A 294 -19.34 19.98 -8.86
C LYS A 294 -18.33 21.02 -9.37
N SER A 295 -17.18 21.16 -8.71
CA SER A 295 -16.11 22.08 -9.12
C SER A 295 -15.47 21.64 -10.43
N GLY A 296 -15.26 20.33 -10.63
CA GLY A 296 -14.81 19.76 -11.89
C GLY A 296 -15.75 20.08 -13.06
N PHE A 297 -17.06 19.88 -12.89
CA PHE A 297 -18.05 20.25 -13.92
C PHE A 297 -18.14 21.76 -14.14
N ALA A 298 -18.01 22.58 -13.08
CA ALA A 298 -18.01 24.03 -13.20
C ALA A 298 -16.77 24.55 -13.97
N ALA A 299 -15.60 23.96 -13.73
CA ALA A 299 -14.37 24.25 -14.45
C ALA A 299 -14.48 23.89 -15.94
N ALA A 300 -15.12 22.76 -16.26
CA ALA A 300 -15.39 22.36 -17.65
C ALA A 300 -16.29 23.36 -18.39
N ARG A 301 -17.28 23.93 -17.69
CA ARG A 301 -18.20 24.94 -18.25
C ARG A 301 -17.57 26.33 -18.38
N LYS A 302 -16.54 26.64 -17.59
CA LYS A 302 -15.77 27.91 -17.63
C LYS A 302 -14.55 27.88 -18.55
N SER A 303 -14.43 26.92 -19.47
CA SER A 303 -13.30 26.73 -20.39
C SER A 303 -13.12 27.84 -21.47
N GLY A 304 -13.46 29.09 -21.16
CA GLY A 304 -13.22 30.25 -22.01
C GLY A 304 -12.47 31.36 -21.27
N GLY A 305 -11.20 31.58 -21.64
CA GLY A 305 -10.59 32.93 -21.65
C GLY A 305 -9.58 33.34 -20.56
N GLY A 306 -9.15 32.48 -19.63
CA GLY A 306 -8.15 32.84 -18.61
C GLY A 306 -6.78 32.17 -18.80
N VAL A 307 -5.69 32.92 -18.65
CA VAL A 307 -4.33 32.35 -18.59
C VAL A 307 -4.16 31.64 -17.23
N VAL A 308 -4.28 30.32 -17.22
CA VAL A 308 -4.03 29.49 -16.02
C VAL A 308 -2.52 29.26 -15.86
N ALA A 309 -1.99 29.47 -14.66
CA ALA A 309 -0.59 29.19 -14.32
C ALA A 309 -0.23 27.71 -14.61
N GLU A 310 0.97 27.44 -15.11
CA GLU A 310 1.41 26.07 -15.47
C GLU A 310 1.29 25.07 -14.31
N THR A 311 1.45 25.52 -13.06
CA THR A 311 1.33 24.71 -11.84
C THR A 311 -0.12 24.36 -11.46
N GLU A 312 -1.09 24.99 -12.11
CA GLU A 312 -2.54 24.81 -11.89
C GLU A 312 -3.24 24.10 -13.06
N ARG A 313 -2.47 23.64 -14.06
CA ARG A 313 -3.01 22.96 -15.24
C ARG A 313 -3.12 21.45 -15.00
N ASP A 314 -4.31 21.03 -14.60
CA ASP A 314 -4.75 19.63 -14.62
C ASP A 314 -5.18 19.17 -16.02
N LEU A 315 -5.31 17.85 -16.21
CA LEU A 315 -5.81 17.29 -17.47
C LEU A 315 -7.22 17.83 -17.79
N PRO A 316 -7.47 18.35 -19.01
CA PRO A 316 -8.76 18.96 -19.32
C PRO A 316 -9.93 17.96 -19.17
N MET A 317 -11.02 18.40 -18.51
CA MET A 317 -12.17 17.54 -18.20
C MET A 317 -12.75 16.81 -19.42
N LYS A 318 -12.77 17.45 -20.60
CA LYS A 318 -13.22 16.82 -21.84
C LYS A 318 -12.41 15.56 -22.18
N TRP A 319 -11.08 15.67 -22.12
CA TRP A 319 -10.19 14.55 -22.41
C TRP A 319 -10.23 13.50 -21.30
N MET A 320 -10.42 13.92 -20.05
CA MET A 320 -10.61 13.01 -18.92
C MET A 320 -11.86 12.14 -19.10
N LEU A 321 -13.00 12.75 -19.48
CA LEU A 321 -14.25 12.01 -19.72
C LEU A 321 -14.16 11.08 -20.93
N VAL A 322 -13.47 11.51 -22.00
CA VAL A 322 -13.21 10.65 -23.15
C VAL A 322 -12.34 9.45 -22.74
N ALA A 323 -11.25 9.70 -22.01
CA ALA A 323 -10.37 8.63 -21.51
C ALA A 323 -11.11 7.69 -20.57
N LEU A 324 -12.02 8.20 -19.71
CA LEU A 324 -12.86 7.39 -18.83
C LEU A 324 -13.73 6.43 -19.64
N VAL A 325 -14.44 6.92 -20.66
CA VAL A 325 -15.29 6.07 -21.53
C VAL A 325 -14.44 5.07 -22.30
N LEU A 326 -13.32 5.50 -22.87
CA LEU A 326 -12.40 4.59 -23.56
C LEU A 326 -11.83 3.52 -22.62
N CYS A 327 -11.69 3.84 -21.32
CA CYS A 327 -11.21 2.88 -20.34
C CYS A 327 -12.27 1.86 -19.90
N THR A 328 -13.53 2.27 -19.85
CA THR A 328 -14.62 1.44 -19.34
C THR A 328 -15.19 0.49 -20.39
N LEU A 329 -15.15 0.83 -21.68
CA LEU A 329 -15.68 -0.03 -22.75
C LEU A 329 -14.96 -1.39 -22.86
N PRO A 330 -13.62 -1.50 -22.83
CA PRO A 330 -12.94 -2.79 -22.79
C PRO A 330 -13.28 -3.61 -21.55
N LEU A 331 -13.43 -2.96 -20.39
CA LEU A 331 -13.80 -3.62 -19.13
C LEU A 331 -15.22 -4.18 -19.18
N LEU A 332 -16.17 -3.44 -19.76
CA LEU A 332 -17.53 -3.94 -20.04
C LEU A 332 -17.47 -5.18 -20.95
N GLY A 333 -16.61 -5.15 -21.98
CA GLY A 333 -16.35 -6.30 -22.84
C GLY A 333 -15.82 -7.51 -22.08
N LEU A 334 -14.87 -7.32 -21.16
CA LEU A 334 -14.35 -8.39 -20.29
C LEU A 334 -15.44 -8.98 -19.39
N TYR A 335 -16.27 -8.13 -18.77
CA TYR A 335 -17.37 -8.61 -17.91
C TYR A 335 -18.43 -9.37 -18.72
N GLN A 336 -18.78 -8.88 -19.90
CA GLN A 336 -19.69 -9.57 -20.81
C GLN A 336 -19.12 -10.92 -21.28
N ALA A 337 -17.81 -11.00 -21.54
CA ALA A 337 -17.17 -12.24 -21.94
C ALA A 337 -17.22 -13.33 -20.85
N ILE A 338 -17.21 -12.95 -19.56
CA ILE A 338 -17.32 -13.90 -18.45
C ILE A 338 -18.77 -14.27 -18.17
N VAL A 339 -19.64 -13.27 -17.96
CA VAL A 339 -20.99 -13.50 -17.41
C VAL A 339 -21.99 -13.85 -18.51
N GLN A 340 -21.75 -13.41 -19.75
CA GLN A 340 -22.61 -13.66 -20.92
C GLN A 340 -24.06 -13.15 -20.75
N GLN A 341 -24.30 -12.24 -19.80
CA GLN A 341 -25.62 -11.66 -19.51
C GLN A 341 -25.52 -10.14 -19.42
N TRP A 342 -26.05 -9.43 -20.42
CA TRP A 342 -25.98 -7.97 -20.48
C TRP A 342 -26.63 -7.28 -19.27
N HIS A 343 -27.71 -7.86 -18.75
CA HIS A 343 -28.39 -7.37 -17.55
C HIS A 343 -27.55 -7.49 -16.27
N VAL A 344 -26.42 -8.20 -16.31
CA VAL A 344 -25.44 -8.27 -15.22
C VAL A 344 -24.17 -7.49 -15.56
N SER A 345 -23.63 -7.65 -16.78
CA SER A 345 -22.39 -7.00 -17.23
C SER A 345 -22.44 -5.47 -17.19
N VAL A 346 -23.59 -4.88 -17.53
CA VAL A 346 -23.79 -3.43 -17.45
C VAL A 346 -23.80 -2.95 -15.99
N PRO A 347 -24.61 -3.53 -15.07
CA PRO A 347 -24.48 -3.24 -13.65
C PRO A 347 -23.09 -3.46 -13.07
N MET A 348 -22.36 -4.51 -13.45
CA MET A 348 -20.98 -4.73 -13.01
C MET A 348 -20.07 -3.55 -13.38
N THR A 349 -20.22 -3.04 -14.60
CA THR A 349 -19.46 -1.87 -15.08
C THR A 349 -19.83 -0.61 -14.29
N ILE A 350 -21.10 -0.39 -14.01
CA ILE A 350 -21.57 0.74 -13.20
C ILE A 350 -21.01 0.65 -11.78
N ILE A 351 -21.09 -0.54 -11.15
CA ILE A 351 -20.53 -0.79 -9.83
C ILE A 351 -19.04 -0.51 -9.83
N MET A 352 -18.29 -1.00 -10.82
CA MET A 352 -16.85 -0.76 -10.94
C MET A 352 -16.51 0.72 -11.08
N ILE A 353 -17.25 1.50 -11.87
CA ILE A 353 -17.02 2.95 -12.01
C ILE A 353 -17.32 3.66 -10.68
N VAL A 354 -18.47 3.38 -10.08
CA VAL A 354 -18.92 4.02 -8.84
C VAL A 354 -17.97 3.66 -7.69
N ALA A 355 -17.73 2.37 -7.45
CA ALA A 355 -16.82 1.89 -6.42
C ALA A 355 -15.39 2.34 -6.70
N GLY A 356 -14.94 2.33 -7.96
CA GLY A 356 -13.62 2.80 -8.37
C GLY A 356 -13.37 4.26 -8.00
N PHE A 357 -14.26 5.18 -8.42
CA PHE A 357 -14.14 6.60 -8.09
C PHE A 357 -14.20 6.85 -6.57
N LEU A 358 -15.18 6.22 -5.94
CA LEU A 358 -15.44 6.32 -4.51
C LEU A 358 -14.22 5.86 -3.68
N PHE A 359 -13.63 4.72 -4.04
CA PHE A 359 -12.51 4.15 -3.30
C PHE A 359 -11.15 4.70 -3.69
N VAL A 360 -10.97 5.24 -4.89
CA VAL A 360 -9.85 6.15 -5.20
C VAL A 360 -9.90 7.35 -4.27
N SER A 361 -11.09 7.89 -4.00
CA SER A 361 -11.23 9.04 -3.10
C SER A 361 -10.89 8.72 -1.64
N VAL A 362 -11.34 7.57 -1.14
CA VAL A 362 -10.95 7.07 0.19
C VAL A 362 -9.45 6.82 0.27
N SER A 363 -8.91 6.12 -0.73
CA SER A 363 -7.48 5.81 -0.85
C SER A 363 -6.63 7.07 -0.86
N GLY A 364 -7.01 8.08 -1.65
CA GLY A 364 -6.34 9.37 -1.72
C GLY A 364 -6.33 10.13 -0.40
N TYR A 365 -7.47 10.15 0.30
CA TYR A 365 -7.58 10.76 1.62
C TYR A 365 -6.68 10.08 2.65
N LEU A 366 -6.67 8.74 2.68
CA LEU A 366 -5.86 7.97 3.61
C LEU A 366 -4.37 8.09 3.30
N ALA A 367 -3.99 8.00 2.02
CA ALA A 367 -2.63 8.29 1.61
C ALA A 367 -2.21 9.69 2.10
N GLY A 368 -3.09 10.69 1.94
CA GLY A 368 -2.88 12.05 2.45
C GLY A 368 -2.68 12.15 3.96
N LEU A 369 -3.33 11.32 4.76
CA LEU A 369 -3.18 11.35 6.21
C LEU A 369 -2.01 10.53 6.74
N ILE A 370 -1.83 9.31 6.23
CA ILE A 370 -0.98 8.29 6.88
C ILE A 370 0.11 7.70 5.97
N GLY A 371 0.23 8.19 4.72
CA GLY A 371 1.15 7.64 3.73
C GLY A 371 0.50 6.57 2.85
N SER A 372 1.01 6.41 1.62
CA SER A 372 0.60 5.35 0.68
C SER A 372 0.97 3.96 1.19
N SER A 373 2.08 3.82 1.90
CA SER A 373 2.57 2.53 2.43
C SER A 373 1.63 1.93 3.47
N ASN A 374 0.92 2.78 4.21
CA ASN A 374 -0.05 2.39 5.23
C ASN A 374 -1.50 2.50 4.74
N ASN A 375 -1.71 2.73 3.44
CA ASN A 375 -3.05 2.84 2.89
C ASN A 375 -3.72 1.45 2.84
N PRO A 376 -4.91 1.25 3.46
CA PRO A 376 -5.58 -0.06 3.52
C PRO A 376 -6.26 -0.44 2.19
N VAL A 377 -5.52 -0.42 1.09
CA VAL A 377 -6.03 -0.75 -0.24
C VAL A 377 -6.69 -2.14 -0.24
N SER A 378 -6.11 -3.11 0.47
CA SER A 378 -6.69 -4.45 0.61
C SER A 378 -8.05 -4.42 1.32
N GLY A 379 -8.21 -3.70 2.44
CA GLY A 379 -9.49 -3.56 3.15
C GLY A 379 -10.57 -2.87 2.32
N ILE A 380 -10.18 -1.83 1.58
CA ILE A 380 -11.05 -1.13 0.63
C ILE A 380 -11.50 -2.08 -0.50
N THR A 381 -10.60 -2.93 -0.96
CA THR A 381 -10.86 -3.93 -2.01
C THR A 381 -11.79 -5.04 -1.51
N ILE A 382 -11.59 -5.54 -0.29
CA ILE A 382 -12.50 -6.49 0.35
C ILE A 382 -13.91 -5.90 0.45
N SER A 383 -14.01 -4.62 0.83
CA SER A 383 -15.29 -3.90 0.89
C SER A 383 -15.95 -3.83 -0.48
N THR A 384 -15.17 -3.58 -1.54
CA THR A 384 -15.64 -3.63 -2.93
C THR A 384 -16.16 -5.01 -3.29
N ILE A 385 -15.38 -6.06 -3.02
CA ILE A 385 -15.72 -7.45 -3.36
C ILE A 385 -16.99 -7.88 -2.63
N LEU A 386 -17.14 -7.55 -1.35
CA LEU A 386 -18.34 -7.86 -0.57
C LEU A 386 -19.57 -7.14 -1.10
N PHE A 387 -19.47 -5.84 -1.35
CA PHE A 387 -20.55 -5.06 -1.93
C PHE A 387 -20.94 -5.59 -3.32
N ALA A 388 -19.95 -5.79 -4.21
CA ALA A 388 -20.17 -6.33 -5.53
C ALA A 388 -20.78 -7.73 -5.48
N SER A 389 -20.28 -8.61 -4.61
CA SER A 389 -20.82 -9.95 -4.40
C SER A 389 -22.27 -9.90 -3.93
N ALA A 390 -22.62 -9.04 -2.97
CA ALA A 390 -23.98 -8.91 -2.48
C ALA A 390 -24.95 -8.48 -3.59
N VAL A 391 -24.57 -7.49 -4.41
CA VAL A 391 -25.37 -7.08 -5.56
C VAL A 391 -25.45 -8.18 -6.61
N LEU A 392 -24.34 -8.88 -6.87
CA LEU A 392 -24.29 -9.98 -7.84
C LEU A 392 -25.11 -11.20 -7.41
N VAL A 393 -25.21 -11.50 -6.11
CA VAL A 393 -26.14 -12.53 -5.61
C VAL A 393 -27.58 -12.21 -6.01
N LEU A 394 -27.98 -10.93 -5.91
CA LEU A 394 -29.32 -10.49 -6.31
C LEU A 394 -29.53 -10.53 -7.83
N LEU A 395 -28.50 -10.16 -8.61
CA LEU A 395 -28.60 -10.07 -10.08
C LEU A 395 -28.46 -11.43 -10.77
N LEU A 396 -27.56 -12.30 -10.32
CA LEU A 396 -27.29 -13.60 -10.92
C LEU A 396 -28.20 -14.70 -10.36
N GLY A 397 -28.67 -14.56 -9.12
CA GLY A 397 -29.41 -15.61 -8.42
C GLY A 397 -28.64 -16.93 -8.45
N LYS A 398 -29.32 -18.02 -8.84
CA LYS A 398 -28.71 -19.35 -8.96
C LYS A 398 -27.59 -19.42 -10.02
N SER A 399 -27.61 -18.55 -11.02
CA SER A 399 -26.55 -18.49 -12.04
C SER A 399 -25.19 -18.14 -11.43
N GLY A 400 -25.17 -17.44 -10.29
CA GLY A 400 -23.95 -17.07 -9.59
C GLY A 400 -23.21 -18.27 -8.97
N LEU A 401 -23.91 -19.39 -8.77
CA LEU A 401 -23.36 -20.65 -8.25
C LEU A 401 -22.88 -21.58 -9.36
N VAL A 402 -23.08 -21.22 -10.63
CA VAL A 402 -22.62 -22.04 -11.77
C VAL A 402 -21.10 -22.17 -11.68
N PRO A 403 -20.58 -23.41 -11.65
CA PRO A 403 -19.14 -23.64 -11.59
C PRO A 403 -18.49 -23.27 -12.92
N VAL A 404 -17.43 -22.47 -12.87
CA VAL A 404 -16.65 -22.03 -14.03
C VAL A 404 -15.15 -22.26 -13.81
N GLY A 405 -14.42 -22.40 -14.92
CA GLY A 405 -12.99 -22.67 -14.91
C GLY A 405 -12.64 -24.10 -14.51
N ILE A 406 -11.34 -24.35 -14.34
CA ILE A 406 -10.77 -25.70 -14.15
C ILE A 406 -11.10 -26.34 -12.79
N GLY A 407 -11.38 -25.52 -11.77
CA GLY A 407 -11.61 -25.93 -10.39
C GLY A 407 -13.03 -25.62 -9.89
N ALA A 408 -13.98 -25.44 -10.82
CA ALA A 408 -15.40 -25.24 -10.50
C ALA A 408 -15.66 -24.03 -9.57
N ALA A 409 -15.00 -22.90 -9.83
CA ALA A 409 -15.22 -21.66 -9.06
C ALA A 409 -16.64 -21.11 -9.30
N PRO A 410 -17.34 -20.56 -8.29
CA PRO A 410 -18.64 -19.92 -8.52
C PRO A 410 -18.50 -18.71 -9.46
N LEU A 411 -19.32 -18.63 -10.51
CA LEU A 411 -19.33 -17.53 -11.48
C LEU A 411 -19.44 -16.16 -10.79
N GLY A 412 -20.30 -16.04 -9.78
CA GLY A 412 -20.50 -14.79 -9.05
C GLY A 412 -19.25 -14.36 -8.27
N ALA A 413 -18.51 -15.31 -7.69
CA ALA A 413 -17.25 -15.02 -6.98
C ALA A 413 -16.18 -14.53 -7.96
N VAL A 414 -16.05 -15.16 -9.13
CA VAL A 414 -15.15 -14.72 -10.20
C VAL A 414 -15.50 -13.30 -10.65
N ALA A 415 -16.79 -13.03 -10.93
CA ALA A 415 -17.27 -11.71 -11.33
C ALA A 415 -16.98 -10.62 -10.27
N ALA A 416 -17.15 -10.93 -8.98
CA ALA A 416 -16.86 -10.01 -7.89
C ALA A 416 -15.35 -9.71 -7.76
N ILE A 417 -14.49 -10.73 -7.89
CA ILE A 417 -13.03 -10.55 -7.92
C ILE A 417 -12.60 -9.68 -9.10
N MET A 418 -13.20 -9.85 -10.28
CA MET A 418 -12.89 -9.05 -11.45
C MET A 418 -13.19 -7.55 -11.23
N ILE A 419 -14.33 -7.22 -10.64
CA ILE A 419 -14.64 -5.84 -10.21
C ILE A 419 -13.62 -5.36 -9.17
N GLY A 420 -13.39 -6.19 -8.14
CA GLY A 420 -12.45 -5.90 -7.07
C GLY A 420 -11.05 -5.62 -7.59
N ALA A 421 -10.57 -6.36 -8.58
CA ALA A 421 -9.24 -6.22 -9.16
C ALA A 421 -9.05 -4.89 -9.89
N VAL A 422 -10.02 -4.47 -10.70
CA VAL A 422 -10.00 -3.16 -11.36
C VAL A 422 -10.02 -2.03 -10.33
N VAL A 423 -10.91 -2.12 -9.35
CA VAL A 423 -11.06 -1.10 -8.28
C VAL A 423 -9.83 -1.07 -7.38
N CYS A 424 -9.20 -2.21 -7.10
CA CYS A 424 -7.96 -2.30 -6.34
C CYS A 424 -6.82 -1.58 -7.05
N CYS A 425 -6.63 -1.85 -8.35
CA CYS A 425 -5.63 -1.16 -9.17
C CYS A 425 -5.92 0.35 -9.22
N ALA A 426 -7.18 0.73 -9.42
CA ALA A 426 -7.58 2.14 -9.44
C ALA A 426 -7.28 2.82 -8.11
N ALA A 427 -7.73 2.24 -6.99
CA ALA A 427 -7.54 2.78 -5.65
C ALA A 427 -6.06 2.90 -5.29
N ALA A 428 -5.24 1.88 -5.56
CA ALA A 428 -3.81 1.93 -5.32
C ALA A 428 -3.14 3.05 -6.13
N VAL A 429 -3.35 3.07 -7.45
CA VAL A 429 -2.74 4.08 -8.34
C VAL A 429 -3.22 5.48 -8.00
N GLY A 430 -4.52 5.67 -7.73
CA GLY A 430 -5.07 6.98 -7.40
C GLY A 430 -4.57 7.53 -6.06
N GLY A 431 -4.36 6.67 -5.07
CA GLY A 431 -3.78 7.03 -3.78
C GLY A 431 -2.32 7.49 -3.92
N ASP A 432 -1.50 6.70 -4.61
CA ASP A 432 -0.09 7.01 -4.85
C ASP A 432 0.05 8.25 -5.75
N ASN A 433 -0.82 8.42 -6.76
CA ASN A 433 -0.81 9.61 -7.62
C ASN A 433 -0.97 10.90 -6.80
N LEU A 434 -1.83 10.90 -5.78
CA LEU A 434 -2.03 12.10 -4.97
C LEU A 434 -0.80 12.42 -4.11
N GLN A 435 -0.03 11.41 -3.68
CA GLN A 435 1.29 11.63 -3.05
C GLN A 435 2.29 12.23 -4.04
N ASP A 436 2.35 11.69 -5.25
CA ASP A 436 3.25 12.17 -6.29
C ASP A 436 2.89 13.59 -6.74
N LEU A 437 1.60 13.88 -6.90
CA LEU A 437 1.08 15.21 -7.20
C LEU A 437 1.36 16.18 -6.06
N LYS A 438 1.37 15.73 -4.80
CA LYS A 438 1.83 16.57 -3.68
C LYS A 438 3.32 16.85 -3.80
N ALA A 439 4.14 15.83 -4.07
CA ALA A 439 5.57 16.01 -4.25
C ALA A 439 5.87 17.01 -5.38
N GLY A 440 5.18 16.84 -6.52
CA GLY A 440 5.22 17.73 -7.67
C GLY A 440 4.77 19.15 -7.34
N TYR A 441 3.67 19.31 -6.61
CA TYR A 441 3.20 20.61 -6.14
C TYR A 441 4.26 21.35 -5.31
N LEU A 442 4.95 20.63 -4.41
CA LEU A 442 6.00 21.20 -3.55
C LEU A 442 7.30 21.57 -4.30
N VAL A 443 7.53 20.99 -5.48
CA VAL A 443 8.70 21.31 -6.33
C VAL A 443 8.33 22.16 -7.56
N GLY A 444 7.06 22.54 -7.72
CA GLY A 444 6.60 23.39 -8.82
C GLY A 444 6.36 22.67 -10.16
N ALA A 445 6.07 21.37 -10.14
CA ALA A 445 5.79 20.58 -11.34
C ALA A 445 4.42 20.89 -11.96
N THR A 446 4.27 20.59 -13.25
CA THR A 446 3.00 20.75 -13.98
C THR A 446 2.12 19.50 -13.78
N PRO A 447 0.91 19.61 -13.20
CA PRO A 447 0.09 18.45 -12.81
C PRO A 447 -0.28 17.50 -13.94
N TRP A 448 -0.71 18.02 -15.09
CA TRP A 448 -1.11 17.15 -16.22
C TRP A 448 0.05 16.29 -16.74
N LYS A 449 1.30 16.77 -16.63
CA LYS A 449 2.50 16.03 -17.06
C LYS A 449 2.78 14.85 -16.12
N GLN A 450 2.59 15.06 -14.82
CA GLN A 450 2.67 14.00 -13.81
C GLN A 450 1.56 12.97 -14.01
N GLN A 451 0.32 13.40 -14.21
CA GLN A 451 -0.82 12.50 -14.49
C GLN A 451 -0.57 11.64 -15.73
N LEU A 452 -0.07 12.24 -16.81
CA LEU A 452 0.31 11.50 -18.02
C LEU A 452 1.44 10.50 -17.74
N MET A 453 2.50 10.92 -17.05
CA MET A 453 3.64 10.06 -16.75
C MET A 453 3.26 8.88 -15.85
N LEU A 454 2.41 9.10 -14.83
CA LEU A 454 1.89 8.01 -14.00
C LEU A 454 1.05 7.05 -14.84
N GLY A 455 0.23 7.55 -15.77
CA GLY A 455 -0.53 6.71 -16.71
C GLY A 455 0.36 5.82 -17.57
N ILE A 456 1.46 6.39 -18.10
CA ILE A 456 2.48 5.64 -18.85
C ILE A 456 3.15 4.59 -17.95
N GLY A 457 3.53 4.96 -16.73
CA GLY A 457 4.13 4.04 -15.76
C GLY A 457 3.19 2.88 -15.40
N ALA A 458 1.92 3.19 -15.10
CA ALA A 458 0.89 2.22 -14.76
C ALA A 458 0.63 1.22 -15.89
N PHE A 459 0.50 1.73 -17.12
CA PHE A 459 0.33 0.88 -18.29
C PHE A 459 1.57 0.01 -18.56
N SER A 460 2.77 0.56 -18.37
CA SER A 460 4.03 -0.18 -18.52
C SER A 460 4.15 -1.33 -17.51
N CYS A 461 3.73 -1.10 -16.27
CA CYS A 461 3.66 -2.16 -15.25
C CYS A 461 2.63 -3.24 -15.60
N ALA A 462 1.47 -2.84 -16.15
CA ALA A 462 0.44 -3.78 -16.56
C ALA A 462 0.91 -4.71 -17.69
N LEU A 463 1.73 -4.22 -18.64
CA LEU A 463 2.30 -5.02 -19.73
C LEU A 463 3.17 -6.18 -19.24
N ILE A 464 3.93 -5.98 -18.16
CA ILE A 464 4.86 -6.99 -17.63
C ILE A 464 4.24 -7.89 -16.57
N MET A 465 3.06 -7.56 -16.06
CA MET A 465 2.53 -8.21 -14.87
C MET A 465 2.15 -9.68 -15.11
N ALA A 466 1.47 -9.99 -16.21
CA ALA A 466 1.10 -11.38 -16.48
C ALA A 466 2.32 -12.29 -16.73
N PRO A 467 3.34 -11.88 -17.53
CA PRO A 467 4.58 -12.64 -17.66
C PRO A 467 5.29 -12.87 -16.33
N VAL A 468 5.41 -11.83 -15.49
CA VAL A 468 6.03 -11.96 -14.16
C VAL A 468 5.26 -12.93 -13.27
N LEU A 469 3.94 -12.81 -13.21
CA LEU A 469 3.11 -13.70 -12.41
C LEU A 469 3.18 -15.16 -12.89
N ASN A 470 3.22 -15.39 -14.20
CA ASN A 470 3.38 -16.73 -14.76
C ASN A 470 4.76 -17.33 -14.45
N LEU A 471 5.83 -16.52 -14.52
CA LEU A 471 7.17 -16.94 -14.12
C LEU A 471 7.18 -17.36 -12.64
N LEU A 472 6.59 -16.54 -11.77
CA LEU A 472 6.50 -16.84 -10.34
C LEU A 472 5.63 -18.08 -10.05
N ALA A 473 4.52 -18.24 -10.75
CA ALA A 473 3.66 -19.43 -10.61
C ALA A 473 4.35 -20.71 -11.09
N GLN A 474 5.14 -20.65 -12.16
CA GLN A 474 5.90 -21.80 -12.64
C GLN A 474 7.08 -22.15 -11.71
N ALA A 475 7.75 -21.15 -11.15
CA ALA A 475 8.89 -21.37 -10.26
C ALA A 475 8.45 -21.85 -8.86
N TYR A 476 7.41 -21.24 -8.30
CA TYR A 476 7.03 -21.43 -6.91
C TYR A 476 5.60 -21.95 -6.72
N GLY A 477 4.71 -21.86 -7.69
CA GLY A 477 3.28 -22.04 -7.44
C GLY A 477 2.68 -20.91 -6.59
N ILE A 478 1.34 -20.82 -6.59
CA ILE A 478 0.58 -19.76 -5.92
C ILE A 478 -0.45 -20.39 -4.99
N GLY A 479 -0.49 -19.93 -3.73
CA GLY A 479 -1.41 -20.43 -2.72
C GLY A 479 -0.80 -21.57 -1.89
N PRO A 480 -1.61 -22.55 -1.43
CA PRO A 480 -1.14 -23.65 -0.59
C PRO A 480 -0.03 -24.48 -1.25
N ALA A 481 0.89 -25.00 -0.43
CA ALA A 481 1.98 -25.85 -0.91
C ALA A 481 1.43 -27.13 -1.56
N THR A 482 2.03 -27.53 -2.68
CA THR A 482 1.70 -28.75 -3.42
C THR A 482 2.92 -29.66 -3.49
N PRO A 483 2.77 -30.96 -3.80
CA PRO A 483 3.93 -31.84 -4.00
C PRO A 483 4.90 -31.33 -5.08
N GLN A 484 4.38 -30.65 -6.10
CA GLN A 484 5.16 -30.02 -7.18
C GLN A 484 5.83 -28.72 -6.72
N HIS A 485 5.18 -27.99 -5.80
CA HIS A 485 5.67 -26.73 -5.25
C HIS A 485 5.59 -26.72 -3.73
N PRO A 486 6.54 -27.36 -3.03
CA PRO A 486 6.53 -27.45 -1.57
C PRO A 486 6.81 -26.10 -0.89
N ASN A 487 7.48 -25.18 -1.59
CA ASN A 487 7.80 -23.83 -1.11
C ASN A 487 7.00 -22.77 -1.88
N SER A 488 5.66 -22.86 -1.81
CA SER A 488 4.79 -21.99 -2.61
C SER A 488 4.67 -20.57 -2.09
N LEU A 489 4.37 -19.64 -3.02
CA LEU A 489 4.03 -18.26 -2.64
C LEU A 489 2.64 -18.25 -2.03
N GLY A 490 2.53 -18.04 -0.72
CA GLY A 490 1.27 -18.14 0.02
C GLY A 490 0.18 -17.15 -0.44
N ALA A 491 0.56 -16.03 -1.07
CA ALA A 491 -0.35 -15.01 -1.62
C ALA A 491 -1.48 -14.63 -0.63
N PRO A 492 -1.15 -14.20 0.60
CA PRO A 492 -2.11 -14.13 1.70
C PRO A 492 -3.27 -13.16 1.44
N GLN A 493 -3.01 -12.08 0.70
CA GLN A 493 -4.04 -11.10 0.33
C GLN A 493 -5.03 -11.71 -0.67
N ALA A 494 -4.52 -12.36 -1.72
CA ALA A 494 -5.35 -13.02 -2.72
C ALA A 494 -6.14 -14.21 -2.15
N THR A 495 -5.55 -14.99 -1.26
CA THR A 495 -6.24 -16.07 -0.53
C THR A 495 -7.41 -15.52 0.28
N LEU A 496 -7.24 -14.37 0.95
CA LEU A 496 -8.33 -13.71 1.65
C LEU A 496 -9.41 -13.21 0.70
N MET A 497 -9.06 -12.57 -0.42
CA MET A 497 -10.03 -12.13 -1.43
C MET A 497 -10.84 -13.32 -1.98
N ALA A 498 -10.16 -14.43 -2.30
CA ALA A 498 -10.80 -15.66 -2.77
C ALA A 498 -11.80 -16.20 -1.74
N SER A 499 -11.41 -16.27 -0.47
CA SER A 499 -12.28 -16.74 0.62
C SER A 499 -13.50 -15.85 0.82
N VAL A 500 -13.31 -14.52 0.78
CA VAL A 500 -14.40 -13.56 0.91
C VAL A 500 -15.39 -13.66 -0.25
N ALA A 501 -14.89 -13.72 -1.50
CA ALA A 501 -15.74 -13.84 -2.68
C ALA A 501 -16.50 -15.17 -2.70
N LYS A 502 -15.81 -16.29 -2.44
CA LYS A 502 -16.45 -17.63 -2.34
C LYS A 502 -17.48 -17.68 -1.21
N GLY A 503 -17.20 -17.03 -0.08
CA GLY A 503 -18.07 -17.01 1.09
C GLY A 503 -19.50 -16.53 0.82
N LEU A 504 -19.69 -15.56 -0.10
CA LEU A 504 -21.02 -15.08 -0.47
C LEU A 504 -21.73 -15.96 -1.51
N PHE A 505 -21.00 -16.83 -2.20
CA PHE A 505 -21.50 -17.75 -3.22
C PHE A 505 -21.33 -19.21 -2.78
N GLY A 506 -21.74 -19.53 -1.55
CA GLY A 506 -21.81 -20.90 -1.02
C GLY A 506 -20.64 -21.35 -0.12
N GLY A 507 -19.66 -20.48 0.15
CA GLY A 507 -18.58 -20.74 1.10
C GLY A 507 -18.93 -20.45 2.56
N GLN A 508 -18.05 -20.87 3.48
CA GLN A 508 -18.16 -20.53 4.91
C GLN A 508 -17.24 -19.35 5.24
N LEU A 509 -17.78 -18.31 5.90
CA LEU A 509 -17.02 -17.19 6.45
C LEU A 509 -17.27 -17.08 7.95
N PRO A 510 -16.27 -16.65 8.75
CA PRO A 510 -16.45 -16.40 10.18
C PRO A 510 -17.22 -15.08 10.40
N TRP A 511 -18.51 -15.08 10.04
CA TRP A 511 -19.40 -13.93 10.12
C TRP A 511 -19.49 -13.32 11.52
N SER A 512 -19.38 -14.15 12.56
CA SER A 512 -19.32 -13.68 13.95
C SER A 512 -18.11 -12.76 14.17
N MET A 513 -16.92 -13.14 13.72
CA MET A 513 -15.71 -12.31 13.84
C MET A 513 -15.82 -11.03 13.01
N ILE A 514 -16.37 -11.10 11.80
CA ILE A 514 -16.59 -9.91 10.96
C ILE A 514 -17.59 -8.95 11.64
N ALA A 515 -18.68 -9.47 12.22
CA ALA A 515 -19.68 -8.65 12.91
C ALA A 515 -19.14 -8.01 14.20
N ILE A 516 -18.36 -8.76 15.00
CA ILE A 516 -17.68 -8.19 16.17
C ILE A 516 -16.69 -7.11 15.72
N GLY A 517 -15.94 -7.37 14.65
CA GLY A 517 -15.01 -6.41 14.06
C GLY A 517 -15.70 -5.13 13.61
N ALA A 518 -16.87 -5.26 12.97
CA ALA A 518 -17.72 -4.13 12.60
C ALA A 518 -18.15 -3.32 13.83
N GLY A 519 -18.53 -3.98 14.93
CA GLY A 519 -18.84 -3.32 16.21
C GLY A 519 -17.64 -2.58 16.81
N VAL A 520 -16.45 -3.19 16.79
CA VAL A 520 -15.19 -2.54 17.21
C VAL A 520 -14.89 -1.32 16.34
N GLY A 521 -15.04 -1.45 15.01
CA GLY A 521 -14.89 -0.33 14.07
C GLY A 521 -15.85 0.83 14.38
N ALA A 522 -17.12 0.53 14.66
CA ALA A 522 -18.11 1.52 15.05
C ALA A 522 -17.75 2.23 16.36
N ALA A 523 -17.24 1.50 17.36
CA ALA A 523 -16.76 2.08 18.61
C ALA A 523 -15.55 3.01 18.40
N ILE A 524 -14.61 2.62 17.53
CA ILE A 524 -13.45 3.45 17.17
C ILE A 524 -13.90 4.73 16.45
N ILE A 525 -14.88 4.64 15.54
CA ILE A 525 -15.46 5.82 14.88
C ILE A 525 -16.09 6.76 15.90
N ALA A 526 -16.89 6.22 16.82
CA ALA A 526 -17.53 7.03 17.87
C ALA A 526 -16.48 7.75 18.73
N LEU A 527 -15.38 7.07 19.07
CA LEU A 527 -14.25 7.66 19.77
C LEU A 527 -13.59 8.78 18.95
N ASP A 528 -13.31 8.55 17.66
CA ASP A 528 -12.66 9.53 16.80
C ASP A 528 -13.51 10.79 16.59
N GLU A 529 -14.82 10.64 16.39
CA GLU A 529 -15.74 11.78 16.28
C GLU A 529 -15.89 12.53 17.61
N TRP A 530 -15.88 11.84 18.75
CA TRP A 530 -15.86 12.47 20.05
C TRP A 530 -14.55 13.27 20.28
N LEU A 531 -13.40 12.71 19.93
CA LEU A 531 -12.13 13.43 19.94
C LEU A 531 -12.15 14.66 19.03
N LYS A 532 -12.93 14.61 17.93
CA LYS A 532 -13.06 15.70 16.95
C LYS A 532 -13.87 16.83 17.53
N ALA A 533 -15.03 16.48 18.08
CA ALA A 533 -15.97 17.42 18.68
C ALA A 533 -15.36 18.13 19.90
N THR A 534 -14.45 17.45 20.62
CA THR A 534 -13.74 18.03 21.77
C THR A 534 -12.49 18.83 21.39
N GLY A 535 -12.21 19.01 20.10
CA GLY A 535 -11.07 19.81 19.62
C GLY A 535 -9.70 19.21 19.93
N LYS A 536 -9.62 17.91 20.21
CA LYS A 536 -8.34 17.25 20.50
C LYS A 536 -7.56 17.02 19.20
N ARG A 537 -6.25 17.27 19.27
CA ARG A 537 -5.32 17.06 18.15
C ARG A 537 -5.07 15.59 17.84
N PHE A 538 -5.17 14.72 18.87
CA PHE A 538 -5.08 13.28 18.70
C PHE A 538 -6.34 12.77 17.98
N ARG A 539 -6.12 11.99 16.93
CA ARG A 539 -7.17 11.43 16.07
C ARG A 539 -7.00 9.93 16.04
N VAL A 540 -8.10 9.18 15.96
CA VAL A 540 -8.06 7.72 15.82
C VAL A 540 -8.76 7.35 14.51
N PRO A 541 -8.11 7.54 13.35
CA PRO A 541 -8.70 7.11 12.09
C PRO A 541 -9.00 5.60 12.16
N VAL A 542 -10.28 5.25 12.07
CA VAL A 542 -10.75 3.86 12.20
C VAL A 542 -10.03 2.90 11.27
N LEU A 543 -9.69 3.36 10.06
CA LEU A 543 -8.99 2.55 9.07
C LEU A 543 -7.54 2.27 9.47
N ALA A 544 -6.84 3.23 10.08
CA ALA A 544 -5.49 2.99 10.62
C ALA A 544 -5.55 2.00 11.79
N ALA A 545 -6.53 2.15 12.69
CA ALA A 545 -6.72 1.21 13.78
C ALA A 545 -7.05 -0.21 13.26
N ALA A 546 -7.91 -0.30 12.24
CA ALA A 546 -8.30 -1.56 11.63
C ALA A 546 -7.11 -2.26 10.93
N ILE A 547 -6.19 -1.50 10.31
CA ILE A 547 -4.90 -2.03 9.80
C ILE A 547 -4.08 -2.64 10.92
N GLY A 548 -3.99 -1.96 12.06
CA GLY A 548 -3.34 -2.47 13.26
C GLY A 548 -3.96 -3.80 13.73
N ILE A 549 -5.29 -3.90 13.75
CA ILE A 549 -6.00 -5.13 14.11
C ILE A 549 -5.71 -6.26 13.12
N TYR A 550 -5.63 -5.90 11.83
CA TYR A 550 -5.51 -6.83 10.72
C TYR A 550 -4.09 -7.39 10.52
N LEU A 551 -3.05 -6.58 10.68
CA LEU A 551 -1.66 -6.96 10.39
C LEU A 551 -0.93 -7.54 11.63
N PRO A 552 0.21 -8.24 11.43
CA PRO A 552 1.05 -8.70 12.53
C PRO A 552 1.58 -7.56 13.41
N LEU A 553 1.63 -7.81 14.72
CA LEU A 553 2.15 -6.88 15.73
C LEU A 553 3.57 -6.40 15.41
N GLU A 554 4.42 -7.32 14.92
CA GLU A 554 5.83 -7.05 14.65
C GLU A 554 6.04 -5.88 13.67
N LEU A 555 5.10 -5.65 12.76
CA LEU A 555 5.19 -4.55 11.80
C LEU A 555 4.86 -3.19 12.42
N MET A 556 3.99 -3.17 13.45
CA MET A 556 3.50 -1.93 14.06
C MET A 556 4.44 -1.35 15.10
N VAL A 557 5.22 -2.19 15.77
CA VAL A 557 6.20 -1.75 16.77
C VAL A 557 7.25 -0.79 16.18
N PRO A 558 7.97 -1.10 15.09
CA PRO A 558 8.96 -0.17 14.53
C PRO A 558 8.30 1.10 13.97
N ILE A 559 7.09 1.03 13.43
CA ILE A 559 6.34 2.22 12.99
C ILE A 559 6.05 3.14 14.19
N PHE A 560 5.58 2.59 15.31
CA PHE A 560 5.39 3.34 16.54
C PHE A 560 6.71 3.95 17.07
N LEU A 561 7.79 3.17 17.10
CA LEU A 561 9.10 3.65 17.56
C LEU A 561 9.63 4.79 16.69
N GLY A 562 9.44 4.72 15.37
CA GLY A 562 9.80 5.79 14.44
C GLY A 562 9.03 7.08 14.74
N GLY A 563 7.72 6.96 14.94
CA GLY A 563 6.85 8.09 15.32
C GLY A 563 7.22 8.68 16.68
N LEU A 564 7.61 7.83 17.64
CA LEU A 564 8.13 8.26 18.93
C LEU A 564 9.43 9.03 18.79
N ILE A 565 10.37 8.59 17.94
CA ILE A 565 11.61 9.31 17.66
C ILE A 565 11.29 10.68 17.04
N ALA A 566 10.35 10.77 16.10
CA ALA A 566 9.91 12.04 15.53
C ALA A 566 9.40 13.00 16.63
N HIS A 567 8.54 12.50 17.51
CA HIS A 567 8.04 13.30 18.63
C HIS A 567 9.13 13.74 19.63
N LEU A 568 10.13 12.88 19.89
CA LEU A 568 11.27 13.23 20.74
C LEU A 568 12.15 14.31 20.10
N VAL A 569 12.24 14.36 18.77
CA VAL A 569 12.91 15.44 18.04
C VAL A 569 12.12 16.75 18.17
N GLU A 570 10.80 16.72 17.95
CA GLU A 570 9.94 17.91 18.15
C GLU A 570 10.09 18.49 19.56
N ARG A 571 10.03 17.61 20.57
CA ARG A 571 10.17 17.99 21.98
C ARG A 571 11.54 18.58 22.28
N PHE A 572 12.60 18.09 21.63
CA PHE A 572 13.94 18.64 21.82
C PHE A 572 14.09 20.06 21.25
N HIS A 573 13.45 20.34 20.11
CA HIS A 573 13.47 21.66 19.49
C HIS A 573 12.41 22.63 20.07
N ASN A 574 11.67 22.22 21.12
CA ASN A 574 10.62 23.01 21.77
C ASN A 574 9.60 23.61 20.80
N ILE A 575 9.28 22.87 19.73
CA ILE A 575 8.36 23.35 18.72
C ILE A 575 6.95 23.46 19.32
N ARG A 576 6.38 24.66 19.21
CA ARG A 576 5.00 24.88 19.64
C ARG A 576 4.08 24.09 18.73
N ALA A 577 2.98 23.63 19.30
CA ALA A 577 2.10 22.72 18.61
C ALA A 577 1.46 23.36 17.35
N ASP A 578 1.33 24.68 17.28
CA ASP A 578 0.79 25.47 16.17
C ASP A 578 1.81 25.87 15.08
N ASP A 579 3.11 25.61 15.27
CA ASP A 579 4.15 25.97 14.31
C ASP A 579 4.36 24.86 13.27
N GLU A 580 3.57 24.87 12.19
CA GLU A 580 3.70 23.91 11.08
C GLU A 580 5.00 24.08 10.29
N ASP A 581 5.39 25.32 10.00
CA ASP A 581 6.60 25.61 9.24
C ASP A 581 7.87 25.26 10.04
N GLY A 582 7.86 25.52 11.36
CA GLY A 582 8.94 25.12 12.26
C GLY A 582 9.06 23.61 12.40
N ARG A 583 7.93 22.87 12.42
CA ARG A 583 7.94 21.40 12.38
C ARG A 583 8.58 20.89 11.09
N ASP A 584 8.13 21.36 9.93
CA ASP A 584 8.64 20.90 8.64
C ASP A 584 10.17 21.15 8.51
N ARG A 585 10.67 22.29 9.02
CA ARG A 585 12.12 22.59 9.06
C ARG A 585 12.90 21.65 9.97
N VAL A 586 12.44 21.45 11.20
CA VAL A 586 13.11 20.59 12.18
C VAL A 586 13.16 19.14 11.74
N HIS A 587 12.09 18.66 11.08
CA HIS A 587 12.02 17.29 10.62
C HIS A 587 12.85 16.99 9.38
N ARG A 588 13.23 18.00 8.59
CA ARG A 588 13.89 17.83 7.29
C ARG A 588 15.09 16.87 7.31
N PRO A 589 16.08 16.98 8.23
CA PRO A 589 17.20 16.03 8.26
C PRO A 589 16.78 14.61 8.63
N GLY A 590 15.81 14.46 9.55
CA GLY A 590 15.27 13.17 9.96
C GLY A 590 14.46 12.51 8.85
N VAL A 591 13.66 13.30 8.11
CA VAL A 591 12.91 12.84 6.94
C VAL A 591 13.86 12.36 5.84
N LEU A 592 14.96 13.07 5.58
CA LEU A 592 15.99 12.61 4.63
C LEU A 592 16.69 11.33 5.10
N PHE A 593 16.97 11.21 6.41
CA PHE A 593 17.56 9.99 6.96
C PHE A 593 16.60 8.81 6.79
N ALA A 594 15.33 8.97 7.18
CA ALA A 594 14.27 7.98 7.02
C ALA A 594 14.05 7.60 5.55
N ALA A 595 13.99 8.57 4.65
CA ALA A 595 13.88 8.36 3.21
C ALA A 595 15.05 7.53 2.65
N GLY A 596 16.28 7.78 3.16
CA GLY A 596 17.44 6.97 2.79
C GLY A 596 17.37 5.56 3.34
N LEU A 597 16.95 5.34 4.60
CA LEU A 597 16.74 3.97 5.13
C LEU A 597 15.74 3.18 4.26
N ILE A 598 14.60 3.80 3.94
CA ILE A 598 13.56 3.22 3.07
C ILE A 598 14.14 2.91 1.68
N THR A 599 14.86 3.86 1.09
CA THR A 599 15.49 3.68 -0.23
C THR A 599 16.52 2.56 -0.23
N GLY A 600 17.42 2.54 0.75
CA GLY A 600 18.48 1.55 0.85
C GLY A 600 17.95 0.13 1.00
N GLU A 601 16.99 -0.05 1.91
CA GLU A 601 16.35 -1.33 2.14
C GLU A 601 15.53 -1.78 0.93
N ALA A 602 14.77 -0.87 0.29
CA ALA A 602 14.02 -1.17 -0.92
C ALA A 602 14.94 -1.62 -2.06
N LEU A 603 15.97 -0.84 -2.38
CA LEU A 603 16.90 -1.16 -3.48
C LEU A 603 17.69 -2.43 -3.22
N MET A 604 18.14 -2.66 -1.98
CA MET A 604 18.82 -3.91 -1.63
C MET A 604 17.88 -5.10 -1.69
N GLY A 605 16.62 -4.96 -1.24
CA GLY A 605 15.61 -6.00 -1.37
C GLY A 605 15.41 -6.44 -2.82
N ILE A 606 15.42 -5.51 -3.76
CA ILE A 606 15.37 -5.79 -5.20
C ILE A 606 16.65 -6.47 -5.68
N ALA A 607 17.82 -5.97 -5.26
CA ALA A 607 19.11 -6.56 -5.62
C ALA A 607 19.25 -8.01 -5.13
N ILE A 608 18.72 -8.34 -3.95
CA ILE A 608 18.64 -9.69 -3.38
C ILE A 608 17.64 -10.57 -4.14
N ALA A 609 16.50 -10.01 -4.57
CA ALA A 609 15.49 -10.76 -5.30
C ALA A 609 16.00 -11.26 -6.67
N VAL A 610 16.86 -10.52 -7.36
CA VAL A 610 17.41 -10.90 -8.68
C VAL A 610 18.10 -12.29 -8.67
N PRO A 611 19.14 -12.56 -7.85
CA PRO A 611 19.78 -13.87 -7.82
C PRO A 611 18.86 -14.97 -7.30
N ILE A 612 17.93 -14.67 -6.38
CA ILE A 612 16.93 -15.65 -5.90
C ILE A 612 16.02 -16.10 -7.04
N VAL A 613 15.54 -15.16 -7.85
CA VAL A 613 14.70 -15.44 -9.02
C VAL A 613 15.49 -16.21 -10.09
N LEU A 614 16.71 -15.80 -10.40
CA LEU A 614 17.54 -16.45 -11.43
C LEU A 614 17.93 -17.89 -11.07
N SER A 615 18.12 -18.18 -9.79
CA SER A 615 18.52 -19.49 -9.29
C SER A 615 17.36 -20.38 -8.84
N SER A 616 16.17 -19.80 -8.67
CA SER A 616 15.00 -20.45 -8.05
C SER A 616 15.29 -21.04 -6.66
N ARG A 617 16.25 -20.45 -5.93
CA ARG A 617 16.68 -20.88 -4.61
C ARG A 617 16.66 -19.69 -3.65
N ALA A 618 15.90 -19.81 -2.57
CA ALA A 618 15.72 -18.75 -1.58
C ALA A 618 16.96 -18.53 -0.67
N ASP A 619 17.95 -19.42 -0.75
CA ASP A 619 19.14 -19.48 0.10
C ASP A 619 20.45 -19.26 -0.68
N VAL A 620 20.40 -18.83 -1.94
CA VAL A 620 21.62 -18.64 -2.76
C VAL A 620 22.63 -17.67 -2.17
N LEU A 621 22.14 -16.67 -1.45
CA LEU A 621 23.00 -15.70 -0.78
C LEU A 621 23.26 -16.06 0.69
N ALA A 622 22.61 -17.10 1.23
CA ALA A 622 22.67 -17.42 2.64
C ALA A 622 24.08 -17.83 3.06
N LEU A 623 24.55 -17.24 4.15
CA LEU A 623 25.79 -17.65 4.80
C LEU A 623 25.57 -18.90 5.67
N PRO A 624 26.63 -19.68 5.94
CA PRO A 624 26.57 -20.85 6.81
C PRO A 624 25.99 -20.53 8.19
N ALA A 625 25.33 -21.51 8.81
CA ALA A 625 24.69 -21.38 10.12
C ALA A 625 25.61 -20.81 11.21
N ALA A 626 26.92 -21.07 11.13
CA ALA A 626 27.92 -20.56 12.07
C ALA A 626 28.08 -19.02 12.05
N LEU A 627 27.70 -18.36 10.96
CA LEU A 627 27.74 -16.90 10.81
C LEU A 627 26.37 -16.24 11.08
N GLN A 628 25.35 -17.03 11.43
CA GLN A 628 24.04 -16.52 11.77
C GLN A 628 24.05 -16.02 13.21
N LEU A 629 23.80 -14.72 13.35
CA LEU A 629 23.73 -13.99 14.60
C LEU A 629 22.34 -14.14 15.22
N ASN A 630 22.27 -13.98 16.54
CA ASN A 630 21.02 -14.07 17.27
C ASN A 630 20.11 -12.85 17.03
N GLN A 631 18.82 -13.01 17.34
CA GLN A 631 17.81 -11.94 17.24
C GLN A 631 18.13 -10.69 18.09
N TRP A 632 18.91 -10.82 19.17
CA TRP A 632 19.28 -9.70 20.04
C TRP A 632 20.26 -8.74 19.37
N ILE A 633 21.17 -9.25 18.54
CA ILE A 633 22.06 -8.40 17.75
C ILE A 633 21.26 -7.60 16.72
N GLY A 634 20.27 -8.22 16.09
CA GLY A 634 19.33 -7.51 15.22
C GLY A 634 18.59 -6.38 15.92
N LEU A 635 18.09 -6.63 17.14
CA LEU A 635 17.45 -5.61 17.97
C LEU A 635 18.42 -4.48 18.34
N ALA A 636 19.67 -4.79 18.67
CA ALA A 636 20.71 -3.81 18.96
C ALA A 636 21.05 -2.93 17.74
N ILE A 637 21.09 -3.52 16.54
CA ILE A 637 21.27 -2.78 15.28
C ILE A 637 20.08 -1.84 15.05
N LEU A 638 18.84 -2.31 15.21
CA LEU A 638 17.65 -1.47 15.08
C LEU A 638 17.69 -0.29 16.09
N ALA A 639 18.07 -0.55 17.34
CA ALA A 639 18.22 0.47 18.36
C ALA A 639 19.31 1.51 18.00
N LEU A 640 20.45 1.05 17.46
CA LEU A 640 21.51 1.93 16.97
C LEU A 640 21.02 2.81 15.81
N VAL A 641 20.30 2.23 14.85
CA VAL A 641 19.71 2.99 13.73
C VAL A 641 18.70 4.02 14.24
N GLY A 642 17.85 3.67 15.21
CA GLY A 642 16.94 4.61 15.84
C GLY A 642 17.64 5.74 16.58
N TRP A 643 18.74 5.44 17.28
CA TRP A 643 19.58 6.46 17.91
C TRP A 643 20.23 7.38 16.87
N LEU A 644 20.73 6.84 15.76
CA LEU A 644 21.29 7.64 14.66
C LEU A 644 20.24 8.55 14.03
N LEU A 645 19.03 8.03 13.78
CA LEU A 645 17.90 8.81 13.28
C LEU A 645 17.56 9.97 14.23
N TYR A 646 17.48 9.70 15.54
CA TYR A 646 17.27 10.74 16.55
C TYR A 646 18.40 11.79 16.54
N ARG A 647 19.65 11.35 16.47
CA ARG A 647 20.82 12.25 16.44
C ARG A 647 20.86 13.13 15.20
N VAL A 648 20.46 12.59 14.04
CA VAL A 648 20.36 13.36 12.79
C VAL A 648 19.17 14.32 12.85
N GLY A 649 18.01 13.90 13.35
CA GLY A 649 16.86 14.78 13.56
C GLY A 649 17.17 15.96 14.48
N LYS A 650 17.96 15.75 15.54
CA LYS A 650 18.45 16.82 16.42
C LYS A 650 19.33 17.88 15.75
N ARG A 651 19.92 17.56 14.61
CA ARG A 651 20.75 18.51 13.83
C ARG A 651 19.90 19.43 12.95
N GLY A 652 18.57 19.48 13.16
CA GLY A 652 17.66 20.42 12.51
C GLY A 652 18.30 21.78 12.32
N GLU A 653 18.14 22.38 11.13
CA GLU A 653 18.75 23.67 10.76
C GLU A 653 18.62 24.62 11.95
N GLN A 654 19.76 24.87 12.62
CA GLN A 654 19.82 25.91 13.64
C GLN A 654 19.43 27.19 12.93
N ALA A 655 18.37 27.83 13.40
CA ALA A 655 17.87 29.09 12.87
C ALA A 655 19.06 30.03 12.62
N ALA A 656 19.29 30.32 11.34
CA ALA A 656 20.02 31.51 10.94
C ALA A 656 19.03 32.66 10.90
#